data_AF-A0A2N1PIF5-F1
#
_entry.id   AF-A0A2N1PIF5-F1
#
_cell.length_a   1.000
_cell.length_b   1.000
_cell.length_c   1.000
_cell.angle_alpha   90.00
_cell.angle_beta   90.00
_cell.angle_gamma   90.00
#
_symmetry.space_group_name_H-M   'P 1'
#
loop_
_entity.id
_entity.type
_entity.pdbx_description
1 polymer ?
#
loop_
_entity_poly.entity_id
_entity_poly.type
_entity_poly.pdbx_seq_one_letter_code
_entity_poly.pdbx_strand_id
1 'polypeptide(L)'
;MNSHNNLDSISVLNLSVRSYNALMREGIVYIGDLLNCSEYDISRIRNLGSKSVEEITAVINELNTYKADIYCVNNQKKFVGNDGKKYLDVEIEKLCLSVRAYNCLKSDGIGYYSQLIDKLSEELLSIPNMGQKSLREIEEKRANFKPELFIEDNNEVNLKQEEAKYRLFTAVTDKISIKPKDFFESFDAIYSKFIKENENRDDEDILLNKCFINSLYKDTYIKACMSQYIIGLIMEHPYGCGEECLLSRMPDYIKSLDNLYESLNDLLESKKIDLIFDNKFTAIYDEFHEGAKEHLNEKEYNVLIQRIQGKTLEDLGLEMNVSRERIRQIEAKAIKKLNGINAIFDEDKYSDIYKRYDISKEDFIISFNNRNAYHYLVLRYNGNDDKSKTSKIPLEEILHDKTIPTPYKKSCEKAIYKNYVQIANEYVPCTRSSIANYVLKTRALNDLTFEEFSGIYFDILQDINKNDDPRFSVMHRGYENRFAASNMVLWKYGKKIRYYNIESYDFVELFETLNLNQYKNIEFSTLKFFRLYPELMKVYDIRDEYELHNLLKKICTSDDFPDITFKRMPNMEFGSANRDNQVLELLIALAPIASADFASEYEKEYGVSANTVLANYMVNFDMYYYNGVYKIDFPALPNIIADKLKIKLNEDFFLLNEIRDIYEKEFPQSDKALLNPFSLKSIGFKVYSSYAIADKYSSATEYFYTLLTKEDVTNVEVISSKMKEIIAFTTQLYKLKADYEIIEFSPNKYIHFRKLNDFGITKEALQQYGEDVINFVGEGKYFTLFSLKSEGFSHGLDELGFEDWFYTSLLVENKEYFSYQRIGGNKVMIAGNFEIRFEEFLESIVFKQEALSIEVKDLEDILKQKYNINVNIWKLIQMIKGSSMYYDPISEKIFADYDTYYEVV
;
A
#
# COMPACT_ATOMS: atom_id res chain seq x y z
N MET A 1 -21.63 19.79 -72.44
CA MET A 1 -21.49 19.28 -73.82
C MET A 1 -21.47 17.78 -73.72
N ASN A 2 -22.30 17.09 -74.50
CA ASN A 2 -22.61 15.67 -74.30
C ASN A 2 -21.35 14.80 -74.49
N SER A 3 -21.11 13.87 -73.57
CA SER A 3 -20.04 12.87 -73.67
C SER A 3 -20.38 11.88 -74.78
N HIS A 4 -19.83 12.08 -75.96
CA HIS A 4 -20.05 11.20 -77.10
C HIS A 4 -19.05 10.04 -77.10
N ASN A 5 -19.55 8.81 -77.04
CA ASN A 5 -18.74 7.59 -77.10
C ASN A 5 -18.49 7.17 -78.55
N ASN A 6 -17.41 6.42 -78.81
CA ASN A 6 -17.07 5.93 -80.17
C ASN A 6 -18.17 5.06 -80.79
N LEU A 7 -19.06 4.48 -79.99
CA LEU A 7 -20.20 3.66 -80.43
C LEU A 7 -21.49 4.47 -80.67
N ASP A 8 -21.47 5.78 -80.42
CA ASP A 8 -22.64 6.63 -80.68
C ASP A 8 -22.80 6.83 -82.19
N SER A 9 -24.05 6.86 -82.65
CA SER A 9 -24.40 7.11 -84.06
C SER A 9 -24.03 8.53 -84.48
N ILE A 10 -23.50 8.71 -85.70
CA ILE A 10 -23.19 10.05 -86.24
C ILE A 10 -24.42 10.97 -86.36
N SER A 11 -25.64 10.45 -86.17
CA SER A 11 -26.87 11.25 -86.12
C SER A 11 -26.95 12.20 -84.94
N VAL A 12 -26.15 11.97 -83.89
CA VAL A 12 -26.06 12.89 -82.74
C VAL A 12 -25.15 14.08 -83.03
N LEU A 13 -24.34 14.01 -84.09
CA LEU A 13 -23.56 15.12 -84.59
C LEU A 13 -24.48 16.04 -85.40
N ASN A 14 -24.46 17.35 -85.16
CA ASN A 14 -25.26 18.35 -85.88
C ASN A 14 -24.75 18.60 -87.31
N LEU A 15 -24.55 17.53 -88.09
CA LEU A 15 -24.11 17.60 -89.48
C LEU A 15 -25.28 17.99 -90.39
N SER A 16 -24.99 18.72 -91.47
CA SER A 16 -25.98 18.98 -92.50
C SER A 16 -26.50 17.68 -93.12
N VAL A 17 -27.76 17.68 -93.57
CA VAL A 17 -28.42 16.51 -94.20
C VAL A 17 -27.59 15.94 -95.36
N ARG A 18 -26.86 16.79 -96.08
CA ARG A 18 -25.98 16.38 -97.18
C ARG A 18 -24.74 15.64 -96.68
N SER A 19 -24.08 16.14 -95.63
CA SER A 19 -22.88 15.53 -95.03
C SER A 19 -23.20 14.23 -94.32
N TYR A 20 -24.30 14.20 -93.54
CA TYR A 20 -24.82 13.00 -92.88
C TYR A 20 -25.15 11.87 -93.89
N ASN A 21 -25.94 12.16 -94.93
CA ASN A 21 -26.29 11.16 -95.95
C ASN A 21 -25.12 10.72 -96.84
N ALA A 22 -24.05 11.51 -96.90
CA ALA A 22 -22.84 11.12 -97.61
C ALA A 22 -22.00 10.14 -96.78
N LEU A 23 -21.83 10.40 -95.49
CA LEU A 23 -21.13 9.50 -94.56
C LEU A 23 -21.86 8.14 -94.42
N MET A 24 -23.18 8.17 -94.26
CA MET A 24 -24.00 6.94 -94.17
C MET A 24 -23.92 6.07 -95.43
N ARG A 25 -23.73 6.67 -96.61
CA ARG A 25 -23.58 5.92 -97.88
C ARG A 25 -22.25 5.20 -98.02
N GLU A 26 -21.20 5.76 -97.42
CA GLU A 26 -19.87 5.15 -97.38
C GLU A 26 -19.71 4.19 -96.18
N GLY A 27 -20.80 3.91 -95.46
CA GLY A 27 -20.82 2.95 -94.35
C GLY A 27 -20.31 3.51 -93.02
N ILE A 28 -20.12 4.83 -92.90
CA ILE A 28 -19.68 5.50 -91.67
C ILE A 28 -20.91 5.79 -90.83
N VAL A 29 -21.18 4.93 -89.84
CA VAL A 29 -22.42 4.98 -89.03
C VAL A 29 -22.16 5.47 -87.62
N TYR A 30 -21.00 5.15 -87.04
CA TYR A 30 -20.64 5.53 -85.68
C TYR A 30 -19.55 6.60 -85.63
N ILE A 31 -19.48 7.34 -84.53
CA ILE A 31 -18.47 8.38 -84.30
C ILE A 31 -17.04 7.80 -84.37
N GLY A 32 -16.84 6.56 -83.91
CA GLY A 32 -15.57 5.85 -84.02
C GLY A 32 -15.14 5.61 -85.46
N ASP A 33 -16.08 5.29 -86.35
CA ASP A 33 -15.81 5.11 -87.78
C ASP A 33 -15.39 6.45 -88.42
N LEU A 34 -16.04 7.54 -88.00
CA LEU A 34 -15.77 8.89 -88.49
C LEU A 34 -14.39 9.39 -88.07
N LEU A 35 -13.95 9.10 -86.84
CA LEU A 35 -12.62 9.47 -86.32
C LEU A 35 -11.46 8.70 -86.98
N ASN A 36 -11.75 7.52 -87.56
CA ASN A 36 -10.76 6.72 -88.28
C ASN A 36 -10.60 7.15 -89.75
N CYS A 37 -11.44 8.08 -90.24
CA CYS A 37 -11.33 8.61 -91.59
C CYS A 37 -10.31 9.75 -91.62
N SER A 38 -9.37 9.70 -92.56
CA SER A 38 -8.47 10.83 -92.81
C SER A 38 -9.17 11.92 -93.63
N GLU A 39 -8.64 13.13 -93.60
CA GLU A 39 -9.11 14.24 -94.45
C GLU A 39 -9.05 13.86 -95.95
N TYR A 40 -8.08 13.02 -96.33
CA TYR A 40 -7.98 12.46 -97.66
C TYR A 40 -9.16 11.53 -98.00
N ASP A 41 -9.58 10.67 -97.07
CA ASP A 41 -10.70 9.75 -97.26
C ASP A 41 -12.03 10.51 -97.42
N ILE A 42 -12.23 11.57 -96.63
CA ILE A 42 -13.43 12.42 -96.67
C ILE A 42 -13.50 13.19 -97.99
N SER A 43 -12.36 13.68 -98.50
CA SER A 43 -12.28 14.43 -99.76
C SER A 43 -12.63 13.59 -101.01
N ARG A 44 -12.55 12.26 -100.90
CA ARG A 44 -12.85 11.31 -102.00
C ARG A 44 -14.30 10.83 -102.03
N ILE A 45 -15.10 11.18 -101.02
CA ILE A 45 -16.52 10.81 -100.97
C ILE A 45 -17.25 11.45 -102.17
N ARG A 46 -17.91 10.61 -102.96
CA ARG A 46 -18.48 11.02 -104.25
C ARG A 46 -19.64 12.02 -104.02
N ASN A 47 -19.63 13.14 -104.76
CA ASN A 47 -20.62 14.23 -104.68
C ASN A 47 -20.61 15.06 -103.37
N LEU A 48 -19.53 15.02 -102.60
CA LEU A 48 -19.29 15.91 -101.47
C LEU A 48 -18.74 17.27 -101.98
N GLY A 49 -19.36 18.39 -101.57
CA GLY A 49 -18.87 19.73 -101.91
C GLY A 49 -17.85 20.23 -100.88
N SER A 50 -17.02 21.21 -101.24
CA SER A 50 -15.96 21.74 -100.36
C SER A 50 -16.48 22.13 -98.96
N LYS A 51 -17.64 22.78 -98.87
CA LYS A 51 -18.27 23.13 -97.59
C LYS A 51 -18.66 21.94 -96.72
N SER A 52 -19.04 20.81 -97.32
CA SER A 52 -19.36 19.59 -96.57
C SER A 52 -18.10 18.87 -96.09
N VAL A 53 -17.01 18.92 -96.87
CA VAL A 53 -15.69 18.43 -96.41
C VAL A 53 -15.23 19.24 -95.21
N GLU A 54 -15.27 20.58 -95.30
CA GLU A 54 -14.90 21.48 -94.20
C GLU A 54 -15.74 21.24 -92.94
N GLU A 55 -17.06 21.06 -93.08
CA GLU A 55 -17.97 20.75 -91.98
C GLU A 55 -17.60 19.44 -91.26
N ILE A 56 -17.33 18.37 -92.01
CA ILE A 56 -16.98 17.07 -91.43
C ILE A 56 -15.59 17.12 -90.77
N THR A 57 -14.61 17.73 -91.44
CA THR A 57 -13.25 17.88 -90.90
C THR A 57 -13.24 18.73 -89.63
N ALA A 58 -14.05 19.79 -89.57
CA ALA A 58 -14.19 20.61 -88.36
C ALA A 58 -14.76 19.81 -87.18
N VAL A 59 -15.79 18.98 -87.42
CA VAL A 59 -16.37 18.10 -86.39
C VAL A 59 -15.36 17.03 -85.93
N ILE A 60 -14.59 16.45 -86.84
CA ILE A 60 -13.52 15.50 -86.49
C ILE A 60 -12.44 16.17 -85.63
N ASN A 61 -12.04 17.39 -85.99
CA ASN A 61 -11.08 18.15 -85.19
C ASN A 61 -11.63 18.48 -83.80
N GLU A 62 -12.89 18.89 -83.69
CA GLU A 62 -13.54 19.14 -82.40
C GLU A 62 -13.58 17.89 -81.52
N LEU A 63 -13.95 16.74 -82.10
CA LEU A 63 -13.97 15.45 -81.40
C LEU A 63 -12.56 14.99 -81.00
N ASN A 64 -11.54 15.21 -81.85
CA ASN A 64 -10.15 14.92 -81.52
C ASN A 64 -9.57 15.85 -80.46
N THR A 65 -10.00 17.12 -80.42
CA THR A 65 -9.59 18.07 -79.37
C THR A 65 -10.14 17.64 -78.01
N TYR A 66 -11.41 17.22 -77.95
CA TYR A 66 -12.00 16.61 -76.76
C TYR A 66 -11.29 15.31 -76.34
N LYS A 67 -10.88 14.47 -77.31
CA LYS A 67 -10.11 13.25 -77.04
C LYS A 67 -8.71 13.60 -76.49
N ALA A 68 -8.05 14.62 -77.03
CA ALA A 68 -6.76 15.11 -76.55
C ALA A 68 -6.84 15.71 -75.13
N ASP A 69 -7.94 16.41 -74.79
CA ASP A 69 -8.17 16.92 -73.44
C ASP A 69 -8.38 15.80 -72.41
N ILE A 70 -8.94 14.65 -72.81
CA ILE A 70 -9.04 13.45 -71.96
C ILE A 70 -7.67 12.76 -71.79
N TYR A 71 -6.84 12.73 -72.84
CA TYR A 71 -5.50 12.11 -72.78
C TYR A 71 -4.43 12.99 -72.10
N CYS A 72 -4.69 14.28 -71.87
CA CYS A 72 -3.79 15.18 -71.13
C CYS A 72 -3.93 15.14 -69.59
N VAL A 73 -4.84 14.32 -69.03
CA VAL A 73 -5.05 14.19 -67.57
C VAL A 73 -4.04 13.25 -66.89
N ASN A 74 -3.22 12.51 -67.65
CA ASN A 74 -2.30 11.49 -67.08
C ASN A 74 -0.99 12.01 -66.45
N ASN A 75 -0.88 13.31 -66.12
CA ASN A 75 0.30 13.89 -65.48
C ASN A 75 0.04 14.41 -64.05
N GLN A 76 -0.92 13.83 -63.33
CA GLN A 76 -1.03 14.06 -61.89
C GLN A 76 0.18 13.46 -61.17
N LYS A 77 0.88 14.26 -60.36
CA LYS A 77 1.97 13.78 -59.50
C LYS A 77 1.41 12.69 -58.58
N LYS A 78 2.19 11.62 -58.37
CA LYS A 78 1.82 10.48 -57.55
C LYS A 78 2.83 10.32 -56.43
N PHE A 79 2.40 9.76 -55.32
CA PHE A 79 3.27 9.42 -54.20
C PHE A 79 2.81 8.14 -53.51
N VAL A 80 3.66 7.56 -52.68
CA VAL A 80 3.34 6.38 -51.88
C VAL A 80 2.99 6.83 -50.46
N GLY A 81 1.81 6.44 -49.97
CA GLY A 81 1.36 6.75 -48.62
C GLY A 81 1.97 5.85 -47.55
N ASN A 82 1.68 6.14 -46.29
CA ASN A 82 2.16 5.35 -45.13
C ASN A 82 1.57 3.93 -45.09
N ASP A 83 0.56 3.63 -45.90
CA ASP A 83 0.01 2.29 -46.09
C ASP A 83 0.63 1.55 -47.28
N GLY A 84 1.63 2.16 -47.94
CA GLY A 84 2.32 1.64 -49.12
C GLY A 84 1.54 1.79 -50.42
N LYS A 85 0.30 2.30 -50.39
CA LYS A 85 -0.52 2.47 -51.59
C LYS A 85 -0.11 3.72 -52.37
N LYS A 86 -0.33 3.71 -53.68
CA LYS A 86 -0.08 4.87 -54.54
C LYS A 86 -1.28 5.82 -54.48
N TYR A 87 -1.00 7.10 -54.29
CA TYR A 87 -1.98 8.17 -54.22
C TYR A 87 -1.67 9.26 -55.23
N LEU A 88 -2.72 9.97 -55.63
CA LEU A 88 -2.60 11.23 -56.34
C LEU A 88 -2.17 12.32 -55.36
N ASP A 89 -1.11 13.03 -55.71
CA ASP A 89 -0.52 14.07 -54.88
C ASP A 89 -1.37 15.35 -54.93
N VAL A 90 -1.37 16.07 -53.81
CA VAL A 90 -2.24 17.22 -53.58
C VAL A 90 -1.41 18.43 -53.20
N GLU A 91 -1.59 19.55 -53.88
CA GLU A 91 -0.93 20.81 -53.52
C GLU A 91 -1.33 21.27 -52.11
N ILE A 92 -0.37 21.79 -51.33
CA ILE A 92 -0.64 22.21 -49.95
C ILE A 92 -1.68 23.33 -49.87
N GLU A 93 -1.89 24.11 -50.95
CA GLU A 93 -2.98 25.09 -51.06
C GLU A 93 -4.36 24.46 -50.81
N LYS A 94 -4.55 23.20 -51.22
CA LYS A 94 -5.83 22.48 -51.11
C LYS A 94 -6.09 21.88 -49.73
N LEU A 95 -5.11 21.91 -48.82
CA LEU A 95 -5.23 21.37 -47.46
C LEU A 95 -5.97 22.32 -46.49
N CYS A 96 -6.24 23.56 -46.90
CA CYS A 96 -6.90 24.60 -46.10
C CYS A 96 -6.21 24.83 -44.75
N LEU A 97 -4.88 24.99 -44.76
CA LEU A 97 -4.06 25.35 -43.60
C LEU A 97 -4.19 26.85 -43.28
N SER A 98 -3.92 27.26 -42.04
CA SER A 98 -3.81 28.67 -41.66
C SER A 98 -2.73 29.37 -42.47
N VAL A 99 -2.92 30.67 -42.72
CA VAL A 99 -1.95 31.51 -43.46
C VAL A 99 -0.54 31.37 -42.90
N ARG A 100 -0.40 31.23 -41.57
CA ARG A 100 0.90 31.01 -40.93
C ARG A 100 1.49 29.65 -41.27
N ALA A 101 0.74 28.56 -41.08
CA ALA A 101 1.22 27.20 -41.37
C ALA A 101 1.57 27.04 -42.86
N TYR A 102 0.69 27.50 -43.74
CA TYR A 102 0.90 27.51 -45.18
C TYR A 102 2.18 28.27 -45.58
N ASN A 103 2.38 29.48 -45.05
CA ASN A 103 3.56 30.29 -45.38
C ASN A 103 4.86 29.65 -44.87
N CYS A 104 4.84 29.01 -43.70
CA CYS A 104 6.02 28.30 -43.18
C CYS A 104 6.41 27.14 -44.11
N LEU A 105 5.44 26.29 -44.48
CA LEU A 105 5.67 25.17 -45.41
C LEU A 105 6.17 25.64 -46.77
N LYS A 106 5.52 26.66 -47.35
CA LYS A 106 5.90 27.20 -48.66
C LYS A 106 7.29 27.85 -48.65
N SER A 107 7.68 28.48 -47.54
CA SER A 107 9.01 29.08 -47.39
C SER A 107 10.14 28.03 -47.29
N ASP A 108 9.81 26.81 -46.86
CA ASP A 108 10.75 25.67 -46.79
C ASP A 108 10.69 24.79 -48.06
N GLY A 109 9.99 25.23 -49.11
CA GLY A 109 9.89 24.51 -50.39
C GLY A 109 8.91 23.32 -50.37
N ILE A 110 8.05 23.20 -49.37
CA ILE A 110 7.02 22.17 -49.27
C ILE A 110 5.77 22.67 -50.03
N GLY A 111 5.57 22.19 -51.26
CA GLY A 111 4.47 22.57 -52.14
C GLY A 111 3.37 21.52 -52.29
N TYR A 112 3.67 20.26 -51.95
CA TYR A 112 2.75 19.13 -52.11
C TYR A 112 2.60 18.33 -50.81
N TYR A 113 1.48 17.62 -50.68
CA TYR A 113 1.15 16.79 -49.53
C TYR A 113 2.16 15.65 -49.36
N SER A 114 2.63 15.05 -50.47
CA SER A 114 3.73 14.06 -50.45
C SER A 114 4.99 14.57 -49.72
N GLN A 115 5.37 15.81 -49.98
CA GLN A 115 6.53 16.45 -49.34
C GLN A 115 6.26 16.78 -47.87
N LEU A 116 5.01 17.03 -47.52
CA LEU A 116 4.60 17.28 -46.14
C LEU A 116 4.61 15.99 -45.31
N ILE A 117 4.10 14.88 -45.85
CA ILE A 117 4.09 13.59 -45.13
C ILE A 117 5.48 12.96 -44.97
N ASP A 118 6.44 13.36 -45.82
CA ASP A 118 7.83 12.87 -45.78
C ASP A 118 8.72 13.63 -44.79
N LYS A 119 8.16 14.59 -44.03
CA LYS A 119 8.84 15.37 -42.99
C LYS A 119 8.55 14.83 -41.59
N LEU A 120 9.59 14.67 -40.76
CA LEU A 120 9.39 14.36 -39.35
C LEU A 120 8.94 15.60 -38.57
N SER A 121 8.29 15.40 -37.41
CA SER A 121 7.79 16.52 -36.60
C SER A 121 8.93 17.43 -36.11
N GLU A 122 10.12 16.89 -35.83
CA GLU A 122 11.29 17.70 -35.47
C GLU A 122 11.78 18.56 -36.65
N GLU A 123 11.74 18.00 -37.87
CA GLU A 123 12.11 18.73 -39.09
C GLU A 123 11.14 19.89 -39.35
N LEU A 124 9.84 19.69 -39.14
CA LEU A 124 8.83 20.76 -39.26
C LEU A 124 9.03 21.86 -38.21
N LEU A 125 9.37 21.50 -36.97
CA LEU A 125 9.68 22.46 -35.90
C LEU A 125 10.93 23.30 -36.18
N SER A 126 11.86 22.79 -36.98
CA SER A 126 13.08 23.50 -37.37
C SER A 126 12.82 24.61 -38.41
N ILE A 127 11.65 24.62 -39.07
CA ILE A 127 11.28 25.62 -40.08
C ILE A 127 11.15 27.00 -39.41
N PRO A 128 11.81 28.05 -39.94
CA PRO A 128 11.70 29.40 -39.39
C PRO A 128 10.26 29.87 -39.25
N ASN A 129 9.91 30.43 -38.09
CA ASN A 129 8.57 30.91 -37.72
C ASN A 129 7.49 29.83 -37.53
N MET A 130 7.83 28.54 -37.61
CA MET A 130 6.95 27.45 -37.21
C MET A 130 6.78 27.42 -35.69
N GLY A 131 5.55 27.52 -35.20
CA GLY A 131 5.24 27.47 -33.76
C GLY A 131 4.42 26.23 -33.41
N GLN A 132 4.37 25.86 -32.12
CA GLN A 132 3.64 24.66 -31.66
C GLN A 132 2.18 24.60 -32.13
N LYS A 133 1.49 25.75 -32.22
CA LYS A 133 0.11 25.80 -32.71
C LYS A 133 0.01 25.46 -34.22
N SER A 134 0.96 25.94 -35.03
CA SER A 134 1.01 25.63 -36.46
C SER A 134 1.45 24.19 -36.70
N LEU A 135 2.36 23.66 -35.88
CA LEU A 135 2.72 22.23 -35.92
C LEU A 135 1.51 21.36 -35.60
N ARG A 136 0.78 21.63 -34.50
CA ARG A 136 -0.43 20.87 -34.15
C ARG A 136 -1.46 20.88 -35.26
N GLU A 137 -1.70 22.05 -35.86
CA GLU A 137 -2.60 22.17 -37.02
C GLU A 137 -2.14 21.32 -38.21
N ILE A 138 -0.85 21.33 -38.51
CA ILE A 138 -0.26 20.51 -39.59
C ILE A 138 -0.43 19.02 -39.28
N GLU A 139 -0.12 18.57 -38.07
CA GLU A 139 -0.28 17.16 -37.67
C GLU A 139 -1.75 16.72 -37.67
N GLU A 140 -2.67 17.57 -37.18
CA GLU A 140 -4.12 17.32 -37.28
C GLU A 140 -4.57 17.20 -38.74
N LYS A 141 -4.01 18.01 -39.66
CA LYS A 141 -4.29 17.89 -41.08
C LYS A 141 -3.70 16.62 -41.69
N ARG A 142 -2.48 16.22 -41.31
CA ARG A 142 -1.86 14.97 -41.77
C ARG A 142 -2.70 13.77 -41.37
N ALA A 143 -3.20 13.74 -40.13
CA ALA A 143 -4.02 12.64 -39.63
C ALA A 143 -5.40 12.54 -40.30
N ASN A 144 -6.02 13.67 -40.66
CA ASN A 144 -7.40 13.69 -41.15
C ASN A 144 -7.55 13.76 -42.67
N PHE A 145 -6.51 14.20 -43.40
CA PHE A 145 -6.57 14.34 -44.84
C PHE A 145 -6.33 13.00 -45.54
N LYS A 146 -7.26 12.59 -46.42
CA LYS A 146 -7.16 11.36 -47.22
C LYS A 146 -7.02 11.73 -48.70
N PRO A 147 -5.85 11.50 -49.32
CA PRO A 147 -5.65 11.70 -50.74
C PRO A 147 -6.37 10.61 -51.55
N GLU A 148 -6.60 10.89 -52.83
CA GLU A 148 -7.29 9.97 -53.75
C GLU A 148 -6.34 8.82 -54.14
N LEU A 149 -6.84 7.58 -54.03
CA LEU A 149 -6.09 6.38 -54.41
C LEU A 149 -5.88 6.33 -55.91
N PHE A 150 -4.64 6.06 -56.33
CA PHE A 150 -4.32 5.80 -57.72
C PHE A 150 -4.48 4.30 -58.02
N ILE A 151 -5.40 3.95 -58.93
CA ILE A 151 -5.67 2.58 -59.37
C ILE A 151 -5.05 2.38 -60.76
N GLU A 152 -4.18 1.38 -60.92
CA GLU A 152 -3.63 0.97 -62.21
C GLU A 152 -4.58 -0.02 -62.92
N ASP A 153 -4.82 0.15 -64.22
CA ASP A 153 -5.69 -0.75 -65.01
C ASP A 153 -4.96 -2.09 -65.32
N ASN A 154 -5.49 -3.18 -64.72
CA ASN A 154 -5.37 -4.63 -65.03
C ASN A 154 -4.35 -5.53 -64.28
N ASN A 155 -4.83 -6.43 -63.40
CA ASN A 155 -4.97 -7.90 -63.62
C ASN A 155 -5.37 -8.60 -62.30
N GLU A 156 -6.47 -9.36 -62.28
CA GLU A 156 -7.07 -10.03 -61.10
C GLU A 156 -6.16 -11.06 -60.38
N VAL A 157 -5.03 -11.45 -60.98
CA VAL A 157 -4.12 -12.50 -60.46
C VAL A 157 -3.15 -11.97 -59.37
N ASN A 158 -2.96 -10.65 -59.23
CA ASN A 158 -1.93 -10.05 -58.36
C ASN A 158 -2.46 -9.42 -57.05
N LEU A 159 -3.79 -9.38 -56.83
CA LEU A 159 -4.40 -8.65 -55.71
C LEU A 159 -4.02 -9.16 -54.32
N LYS A 160 -3.96 -10.50 -54.12
CA LYS A 160 -3.64 -11.07 -52.80
C LYS A 160 -2.18 -10.83 -52.38
N GLN A 161 -1.25 -10.86 -53.34
CA GLN A 161 0.17 -10.61 -53.07
C GLN A 161 0.41 -9.12 -52.77
N GLU A 162 -0.19 -8.22 -53.54
CA GLU A 162 -0.15 -6.79 -53.24
C GLU A 162 -0.81 -6.44 -51.89
N GLU A 163 -1.92 -7.10 -51.54
CA GLU A 163 -2.56 -6.88 -50.24
C GLU A 163 -1.67 -7.33 -49.07
N ALA A 164 -0.99 -8.48 -49.18
CA ALA A 164 -0.02 -8.93 -48.17
C ALA A 164 1.19 -7.99 -48.06
N LYS A 165 1.71 -7.48 -49.20
CA LYS A 165 2.77 -6.48 -49.26
C LYS A 165 2.42 -5.22 -48.46
N TYR A 166 1.23 -4.67 -48.68
CA TYR A 166 0.77 -3.46 -48.00
C TYR A 166 0.48 -3.69 -46.53
N ARG A 167 -0.12 -4.84 -46.16
CA ARG A 167 -0.36 -5.20 -44.75
C ARG A 167 0.93 -5.31 -43.96
N LEU A 168 1.98 -5.90 -44.53
CA LEU A 168 3.28 -5.96 -43.88
C LEU A 168 3.89 -4.58 -43.73
N PHE A 169 3.87 -3.78 -44.79
CA PHE A 169 4.38 -2.42 -44.78
C PHE A 169 3.71 -1.59 -43.68
N THR A 170 2.38 -1.62 -43.63
CA THR A 170 1.58 -0.89 -42.63
C THR A 170 1.90 -1.35 -41.20
N ALA A 171 2.06 -2.66 -40.98
CA ALA A 171 2.38 -3.19 -39.65
C ALA A 171 3.68 -2.62 -39.06
N VAL A 172 4.64 -2.23 -39.92
CA VAL A 172 5.89 -1.61 -39.51
C VAL A 172 5.74 -0.09 -39.35
N THR A 173 5.19 0.58 -40.36
CA THR A 173 5.05 2.04 -40.37
C THR A 173 4.08 2.57 -39.30
N ASP A 174 3.13 1.76 -38.85
CA ASP A 174 2.21 2.13 -37.75
C ASP A 174 2.93 2.21 -36.40
N LYS A 175 4.00 1.44 -36.20
CA LYS A 175 4.75 1.41 -34.94
C LYS A 175 6.03 2.24 -34.98
N ILE A 176 6.59 2.47 -36.15
CA ILE A 176 7.90 3.11 -36.32
C ILE A 176 7.73 4.44 -37.05
N SER A 177 8.23 5.53 -36.46
CA SER A 177 8.31 6.83 -37.11
C SER A 177 9.44 6.84 -38.15
N ILE A 178 9.10 6.64 -39.42
CA ILE A 178 10.05 6.56 -40.54
C ILE A 178 9.59 7.39 -41.74
N LYS A 179 10.54 7.72 -42.63
CA LYS A 179 10.26 8.34 -43.92
C LYS A 179 9.60 7.29 -44.83
N PRO A 180 8.30 7.43 -45.13
CA PRO A 180 7.53 6.37 -45.79
C PRO A 180 8.10 6.01 -47.16
N LYS A 181 8.63 7.01 -47.88
CA LYS A 181 9.17 6.84 -49.22
C LYS A 181 10.44 5.99 -49.24
N ASP A 182 11.44 6.36 -48.44
CA ASP A 182 12.74 5.67 -48.40
C ASP A 182 12.59 4.22 -47.90
N PHE A 183 11.71 4.03 -46.92
CA PHE A 183 11.37 2.69 -46.42
C PHE A 183 10.65 1.86 -47.48
N PHE A 184 9.69 2.45 -48.21
CA PHE A 184 8.95 1.76 -49.27
C PHE A 184 9.86 1.34 -50.41
N GLU A 185 10.78 2.19 -50.86
CA GLU A 185 11.73 1.85 -51.93
C GLU A 185 12.61 0.65 -51.54
N SER A 186 13.11 0.63 -50.32
CA SER A 186 13.94 -0.46 -49.79
C SER A 186 13.12 -1.74 -49.61
N PHE A 187 11.93 -1.64 -48.99
CA PHE A 187 11.00 -2.74 -48.78
C PHE A 187 10.53 -3.37 -50.09
N ASP A 188 10.13 -2.54 -51.06
CA ASP A 188 9.62 -2.99 -52.36
C ASP A 188 10.69 -3.73 -53.18
N ALA A 189 11.94 -3.26 -53.13
CA ALA A 189 13.05 -3.94 -53.78
C ALA A 189 13.25 -5.36 -53.23
N ILE A 190 13.20 -5.53 -51.91
CA ILE A 190 13.37 -6.83 -51.24
C ILE A 190 12.15 -7.73 -51.52
N TYR A 191 10.95 -7.18 -51.39
CA TYR A 191 9.70 -7.88 -51.66
C TYR A 191 9.64 -8.38 -53.11
N SER A 192 9.89 -7.50 -54.07
CA SER A 192 9.88 -7.83 -55.50
C SER A 192 10.93 -8.88 -55.87
N LYS A 193 12.12 -8.83 -55.23
CA LYS A 193 13.16 -9.86 -55.41
C LYS A 193 12.71 -11.21 -54.85
N PHE A 194 12.14 -11.22 -53.65
CA PHE A 194 11.67 -12.44 -53.00
C PHE A 194 10.54 -13.11 -53.78
N ILE A 195 9.58 -12.35 -54.30
CA ILE A 195 8.50 -12.87 -55.15
C ILE A 195 9.06 -13.51 -56.42
N LYS A 196 9.98 -12.84 -57.13
CA LYS A 196 10.62 -13.38 -58.35
C LYS A 196 11.38 -14.68 -58.09
N GLU A 197 12.04 -14.80 -56.94
CA GLU A 197 12.81 -16.00 -56.58
C GLU A 197 11.92 -17.17 -56.14
N ASN A 198 10.64 -16.92 -55.82
CA ASN A 198 9.69 -17.91 -55.30
C ASN A 198 8.40 -18.04 -56.13
N GLU A 199 8.41 -17.62 -57.41
CA GLU A 199 7.26 -17.61 -58.35
C GLU A 199 6.47 -18.93 -58.48
N ASN A 200 7.00 -20.07 -58.00
CA ASN A 200 6.40 -21.40 -58.10
C ASN A 200 5.99 -22.05 -56.77
N ARG A 201 5.98 -21.31 -55.64
CA ARG A 201 5.51 -21.83 -54.34
C ARG A 201 4.18 -21.19 -53.95
N ASP A 202 3.19 -22.04 -53.72
CA ASP A 202 1.90 -21.68 -53.12
C ASP A 202 2.13 -21.45 -51.61
N ASP A 203 2.92 -20.44 -51.25
CA ASP A 203 3.20 -20.09 -49.86
C ASP A 203 1.93 -19.41 -49.30
N GLU A 204 1.18 -20.14 -48.46
CA GLU A 204 -0.14 -19.74 -47.92
C GLU A 204 -0.13 -18.41 -47.14
N ASP A 205 1.04 -17.89 -46.72
CA ASP A 205 1.18 -16.50 -46.27
C ASP A 205 2.65 -16.03 -46.29
N ILE A 206 3.01 -15.12 -47.22
CA ILE A 206 4.35 -14.50 -47.27
C ILE A 206 4.70 -13.83 -45.93
N LEU A 207 3.69 -13.40 -45.17
CA LEU A 207 3.81 -12.76 -43.86
C LEU A 207 4.45 -13.66 -42.79
N LEU A 208 4.51 -14.98 -43.01
CA LEU A 208 5.10 -15.96 -42.07
C LEU A 208 6.43 -16.53 -42.57
N ASN A 209 6.94 -16.09 -43.73
CA ASN A 209 8.14 -16.65 -44.33
C ASN A 209 9.42 -16.11 -43.65
N LYS A 210 10.06 -16.95 -42.83
CA LYS A 210 11.31 -16.61 -42.11
C LYS A 210 12.45 -16.15 -43.03
N CYS A 211 12.58 -16.70 -44.24
CA CYS A 211 13.65 -16.31 -45.17
C CYS A 211 13.45 -14.88 -45.70
N PHE A 212 12.20 -14.50 -45.95
CA PHE A 212 11.86 -13.13 -46.33
C PHE A 212 12.13 -12.14 -45.20
N ILE A 213 11.66 -12.43 -43.98
CA ILE A 213 11.88 -11.57 -42.80
C ILE A 213 13.38 -11.38 -42.52
N ASN A 214 14.18 -12.45 -42.61
CA ASN A 214 15.64 -12.34 -42.45
C ASN A 214 16.30 -11.52 -43.57
N SER A 215 15.74 -11.53 -44.78
CA SER A 215 16.24 -10.70 -45.89
C SER A 215 15.89 -9.23 -45.69
N LEU A 216 14.73 -8.96 -45.07
CA LEU A 216 14.31 -7.62 -44.67
C LEU A 216 15.27 -7.00 -43.64
N TYR A 217 15.67 -7.76 -42.62
CA TYR A 217 16.59 -7.30 -41.58
C TYR A 217 18.04 -7.16 -42.02
N LYS A 218 18.43 -7.79 -43.13
CA LYS A 218 19.75 -7.60 -43.74
C LYS A 218 19.90 -6.28 -44.49
N ASP A 219 18.79 -5.61 -44.81
CA ASP A 219 18.84 -4.31 -45.43
C ASP A 219 19.32 -3.25 -44.43
N THR A 220 20.29 -2.44 -44.86
CA THR A 220 20.98 -1.48 -43.98
C THR A 220 20.06 -0.36 -43.51
N TYR A 221 19.09 0.06 -44.32
CA TYR A 221 18.14 1.11 -43.96
C TYR A 221 17.12 0.57 -42.95
N ILE A 222 16.50 -0.59 -43.27
CA ILE A 222 15.51 -1.22 -42.39
C ILE A 222 16.12 -1.56 -41.03
N LYS A 223 17.33 -2.12 -41.01
CA LYS A 223 18.08 -2.41 -39.79
C LYS A 223 18.31 -1.16 -38.95
N ALA A 224 18.71 -0.04 -39.56
CA ALA A 224 18.88 1.23 -38.86
C ALA A 224 17.57 1.77 -38.25
N CYS A 225 16.46 1.67 -38.98
CA CYS A 225 15.14 2.07 -38.49
C CYS A 225 14.69 1.22 -37.29
N MET A 226 14.89 -0.11 -37.36
CA MET A 226 14.56 -1.01 -36.26
C MET A 226 15.42 -0.73 -35.02
N SER A 227 16.73 -0.49 -35.20
CA SER A 227 17.61 -0.13 -34.09
C SER A 227 17.22 1.21 -33.45
N GLN A 228 16.79 2.20 -34.24
CA GLN A 228 16.25 3.47 -33.72
C GLN A 228 14.93 3.29 -32.95
N TYR A 229 14.06 2.40 -33.42
CA TYR A 229 12.83 2.08 -32.71
C TYR A 229 13.11 1.39 -31.36
N ILE A 230 13.98 0.38 -31.36
CA ILE A 230 14.34 -0.38 -30.15
C ILE A 230 15.01 0.52 -29.12
N ILE A 231 15.95 1.38 -29.52
CA ILE A 231 16.55 2.32 -28.56
C ILE A 231 15.50 3.29 -28.02
N GLY A 232 14.57 3.79 -28.84
CA GLY A 232 13.46 4.62 -28.38
C GLY A 232 12.61 3.94 -27.30
N LEU A 233 12.28 2.65 -27.49
CA LEU A 233 11.59 1.86 -26.48
C LEU A 233 12.40 1.71 -25.19
N ILE A 234 13.71 1.51 -25.28
CA ILE A 234 14.60 1.44 -24.11
C ILE A 234 14.62 2.79 -23.37
N MET A 235 14.66 3.91 -24.10
CA MET A 235 14.70 5.26 -23.55
C MET A 235 13.43 5.63 -22.76
N GLU A 236 12.28 4.99 -23.06
CA GLU A 236 11.05 5.15 -22.27
C GLU A 236 11.14 4.52 -20.86
N HIS A 237 12.11 3.64 -20.64
CA HIS A 237 12.29 2.89 -19.39
C HIS A 237 13.55 3.34 -18.65
N PRO A 238 13.46 4.26 -17.67
CA PRO A 238 14.63 4.86 -17.01
C PRO A 238 15.51 3.85 -16.25
N TYR A 239 14.96 2.69 -15.90
CA TYR A 239 15.65 1.61 -15.20
C TYR A 239 15.95 0.39 -16.09
N GLY A 240 15.86 0.58 -17.40
CA GLY A 240 16.11 -0.43 -18.39
C GLY A 240 14.90 -1.30 -18.71
N CYS A 241 14.99 -1.96 -19.86
CA CYS A 241 13.93 -2.71 -20.49
C CYS A 241 14.39 -4.15 -20.74
N GLY A 242 13.60 -5.13 -20.30
CA GLY A 242 13.90 -6.55 -20.54
C GLY A 242 13.47 -7.01 -21.93
N GLU A 243 13.98 -8.18 -22.35
CA GLU A 243 13.69 -8.76 -23.66
C GLU A 243 12.19 -8.96 -23.91
N GLU A 244 11.45 -9.48 -22.93
CA GLU A 244 10.01 -9.72 -23.07
C GLU A 244 9.22 -8.43 -23.33
N CYS A 245 9.62 -7.34 -22.67
CA CYS A 245 9.01 -6.03 -22.88
C CYS A 245 9.27 -5.52 -24.31
N LEU A 246 10.53 -5.57 -24.77
CA LEU A 246 10.89 -5.16 -26.13
C LEU A 246 10.18 -6.01 -27.18
N LEU A 247 10.21 -7.33 -27.02
CA LEU A 247 9.58 -8.28 -27.94
C LEU A 247 8.06 -8.07 -27.99
N SER A 248 7.41 -7.78 -26.86
CA SER A 248 5.96 -7.51 -26.81
C SER A 248 5.54 -6.31 -27.65
N ARG A 249 6.42 -5.30 -27.79
CA ARG A 249 6.13 -4.05 -28.50
C ARG A 249 6.54 -4.08 -29.98
N MET A 250 7.39 -5.02 -30.40
CA MET A 250 7.79 -5.17 -31.81
C MET A 250 6.60 -5.36 -32.78
N PRO A 251 6.73 -4.99 -34.06
CA PRO A 251 5.71 -5.25 -35.09
C PRO A 251 5.44 -6.75 -35.28
N ASP A 252 4.17 -7.17 -35.32
CA ASP A 252 3.76 -8.58 -35.17
C ASP A 252 4.38 -9.53 -36.22
N TYR A 253 4.46 -9.14 -37.48
CA TYR A 253 5.02 -9.98 -38.56
C TYR A 253 6.56 -9.99 -38.60
N ILE A 254 7.20 -9.07 -37.87
CA ILE A 254 8.66 -8.87 -37.86
C ILE A 254 9.27 -9.31 -36.52
N LYS A 255 8.42 -9.47 -35.51
CA LYS A 255 8.72 -9.92 -34.16
C LYS A 255 9.34 -11.32 -34.17
N SER A 256 10.65 -11.37 -33.97
CA SER A 256 11.39 -12.60 -33.71
C SER A 256 12.52 -12.32 -32.73
N LEU A 257 12.89 -13.33 -31.93
CA LEU A 257 14.02 -13.25 -31.00
C LEU A 257 15.34 -13.01 -31.75
N ASP A 258 15.56 -13.72 -32.86
CA ASP A 258 16.78 -13.60 -33.67
C ASP A 258 16.99 -12.16 -34.16
N ASN A 259 15.92 -11.52 -34.66
CA ASN A 259 15.95 -10.15 -35.16
C ASN A 259 16.17 -9.13 -34.05
N LEU A 260 15.55 -9.34 -32.88
CA LEU A 260 15.74 -8.49 -31.70
C LEU A 260 17.20 -8.56 -31.23
N TYR A 261 17.78 -9.76 -31.13
CA TYR A 261 19.17 -9.96 -30.74
C TYR A 261 20.13 -9.33 -31.74
N GLU A 262 19.85 -9.41 -33.05
CA GLU A 262 20.69 -8.75 -34.04
C GLU A 262 20.74 -7.23 -33.80
N SER A 263 19.59 -6.57 -33.66
CA SER A 263 19.53 -5.13 -33.38
C SER A 263 20.15 -4.75 -32.03
N LEU A 264 19.94 -5.56 -30.98
CA LEU A 264 20.53 -5.32 -29.67
C LEU A 264 22.06 -5.46 -29.72
N ASN A 265 22.58 -6.46 -30.44
CA ASN A 265 24.02 -6.65 -30.62
C ASN A 265 24.65 -5.46 -31.35
N ASP A 266 24.03 -4.93 -32.42
CA ASP A 266 24.59 -3.75 -33.09
C ASP A 266 24.56 -2.51 -32.17
N LEU A 267 23.51 -2.36 -31.36
CA LEU A 267 23.39 -1.25 -30.41
C LEU A 267 24.42 -1.36 -29.27
N LEU A 268 24.73 -2.58 -28.81
CA LEU A 268 25.79 -2.86 -27.84
C LEU A 268 27.18 -2.61 -28.45
N GLU A 269 27.45 -3.11 -29.66
CA GLU A 269 28.72 -2.91 -30.38
C GLU A 269 28.97 -1.43 -30.68
N SER A 270 27.91 -0.69 -31.04
CA SER A 270 27.97 0.76 -31.26
C SER A 270 27.91 1.59 -29.97
N LYS A 271 27.88 0.96 -28.79
CA LYS A 271 27.83 1.59 -27.46
C LYS A 271 26.68 2.58 -27.28
N LYS A 272 25.54 2.31 -27.91
CA LYS A 272 24.31 3.10 -27.74
C LYS A 272 23.44 2.58 -26.58
N ILE A 273 23.61 1.32 -26.21
CA ILE A 273 22.95 0.70 -25.07
C ILE A 273 23.96 -0.10 -24.24
N ASP A 274 23.60 -0.40 -23.00
CA ASP A 274 24.34 -1.29 -22.09
C ASP A 274 23.40 -2.36 -21.54
N LEU A 275 23.97 -3.48 -21.07
CA LEU A 275 23.25 -4.57 -20.40
C LEU A 275 23.55 -4.53 -18.90
N ILE A 276 22.53 -4.23 -18.10
CA ILE A 276 22.64 -4.13 -16.64
C ILE A 276 22.15 -5.41 -15.94
N PHE A 277 22.31 -5.45 -14.61
CA PHE A 277 21.82 -6.53 -13.74
C PHE A 277 20.31 -6.80 -13.99
N ASP A 278 19.89 -8.07 -13.87
CA ASP A 278 18.56 -8.60 -14.23
C ASP A 278 18.24 -8.69 -15.75
N ASN A 279 19.24 -8.76 -16.63
CA ASN A 279 19.08 -8.89 -18.09
C ASN A 279 18.22 -7.77 -18.71
N LYS A 280 18.44 -6.53 -18.27
CA LYS A 280 17.76 -5.34 -18.80
C LYS A 280 18.72 -4.47 -19.61
N PHE A 281 18.22 -3.90 -20.70
CA PHE A 281 18.97 -2.98 -21.55
C PHE A 281 18.69 -1.53 -21.14
N THR A 282 19.72 -0.69 -21.05
CA THR A 282 19.62 0.75 -20.79
C THR A 282 20.28 1.55 -21.90
N ALA A 283 19.73 2.70 -22.26
CA ALA A 283 20.37 3.60 -23.22
C ALA A 283 21.60 4.25 -22.58
N ILE A 284 22.69 4.35 -23.36
CA ILE A 284 23.89 5.09 -22.98
C ILE A 284 23.72 6.52 -23.48
N TYR A 285 23.90 7.47 -22.59
CA TYR A 285 23.87 8.90 -22.90
C TYR A 285 25.25 9.50 -22.64
N ASP A 286 25.58 10.55 -23.39
CA ASP A 286 26.76 11.34 -23.08
C ASP A 286 26.59 12.06 -21.74
N GLU A 287 27.68 12.17 -20.98
CA GLU A 287 27.72 13.04 -19.81
C GLU A 287 27.48 14.50 -20.24
N PHE A 288 26.87 15.30 -19.35
CA PHE A 288 26.54 16.69 -19.66
C PHE A 288 27.74 17.50 -20.17
N HIS A 289 28.96 17.27 -19.67
CA HIS A 289 30.15 18.04 -20.09
C HIS A 289 30.54 17.81 -21.55
N GLU A 290 30.16 16.67 -22.13
CA GLU A 290 30.41 16.33 -23.52
C GLU A 290 29.21 16.70 -24.39
N GLY A 291 28.04 16.15 -24.11
CA GLY A 291 26.87 16.30 -24.97
C GLY A 291 26.31 17.73 -25.03
N ALA A 292 26.41 18.52 -23.96
CA ALA A 292 25.78 19.84 -23.93
C ALA A 292 26.39 20.85 -24.92
N LYS A 293 27.61 20.61 -25.43
CA LYS A 293 28.29 21.49 -26.39
C LYS A 293 27.59 21.52 -27.76
N GLU A 294 26.88 20.47 -28.13
CA GLU A 294 26.14 20.41 -29.40
C GLU A 294 24.87 21.26 -29.39
N HIS A 295 24.35 21.55 -28.18
CA HIS A 295 23.05 22.20 -28.01
C HIS A 295 23.14 23.63 -27.47
N LEU A 296 24.28 24.01 -26.89
CA LEU A 296 24.49 25.29 -26.24
C LEU A 296 25.60 26.10 -26.91
N ASN A 297 25.46 27.43 -26.93
CA ASN A 297 26.61 28.26 -27.30
C ASN A 297 27.64 28.31 -26.16
N GLU A 298 28.86 28.73 -26.49
CA GLU A 298 30.00 28.74 -25.57
C GLU A 298 29.70 29.46 -24.24
N LYS A 299 28.97 30.57 -24.28
CA LYS A 299 28.61 31.34 -23.08
C LYS A 299 27.59 30.61 -22.20
N GLU A 300 26.58 30.01 -22.80
CA GLU A 300 25.55 29.22 -22.12
C GLU A 300 26.16 27.95 -21.51
N TYR A 301 27.00 27.23 -22.26
CA TYR A 301 27.73 26.05 -21.80
C TYR A 301 28.65 26.37 -20.61
N ASN A 302 29.49 27.40 -20.74
CA ASN A 302 30.46 27.78 -19.70
C ASN A 302 29.78 28.20 -18.39
N VAL A 303 28.61 28.84 -18.45
CA VAL A 303 27.83 29.16 -17.26
C VAL A 303 27.31 27.87 -16.61
N LEU A 304 26.66 26.97 -17.37
CA LEU A 304 26.08 25.76 -16.80
C LEU A 304 27.14 24.81 -16.22
N ILE A 305 28.24 24.54 -16.94
CA ILE A 305 29.27 23.61 -16.46
C ILE A 305 29.90 24.09 -15.14
N GLN A 306 30.14 25.39 -15.01
CA GLN A 306 30.71 25.96 -13.78
C GLN A 306 29.70 25.98 -12.62
N ARG A 307 28.41 26.18 -12.92
CA ARG A 307 27.33 26.02 -11.93
C ARG A 307 27.24 24.56 -11.45
N ILE A 308 27.36 23.59 -12.36
CA ILE A 308 27.40 22.14 -12.05
C ILE A 308 28.63 21.79 -11.21
N GLN A 309 29.78 22.41 -11.47
CA GLN A 309 30.99 22.28 -10.65
C GLN A 309 30.87 22.96 -9.28
N GLY A 310 29.80 23.71 -9.03
CA GLY A 310 29.44 24.27 -7.73
C GLY A 310 29.70 25.76 -7.55
N LYS A 311 30.13 26.51 -8.58
CA LYS A 311 30.27 27.97 -8.50
C LYS A 311 28.91 28.63 -8.30
N THR A 312 28.85 29.71 -7.51
CA THR A 312 27.61 30.47 -7.32
C THR A 312 27.35 31.43 -8.48
N LEU A 313 26.13 31.96 -8.58
CA LEU A 313 25.80 33.02 -9.54
C LEU A 313 26.62 34.30 -9.29
N GLU A 314 27.05 34.53 -8.06
CA GLU A 314 27.83 35.70 -7.66
C GLU A 314 29.30 35.55 -8.07
N ASP A 315 29.90 34.38 -7.84
CA ASP A 315 31.27 34.06 -8.28
C ASP A 315 31.40 34.23 -9.80
N LEU A 316 30.45 33.68 -10.55
CA LEU A 316 30.41 33.79 -12.01
C LEU A 316 30.15 35.22 -12.49
N GLY A 317 29.36 35.98 -11.75
CA GLY A 317 29.12 37.39 -12.06
C GLY A 317 30.42 38.20 -11.97
N LEU A 318 31.20 37.99 -10.92
CA LEU A 318 32.51 38.63 -10.73
C LEU A 318 33.51 38.21 -11.80
N GLU A 319 33.63 36.90 -12.07
CA GLU A 319 34.57 36.36 -13.05
C GLU A 319 34.26 36.81 -14.48
N MET A 320 32.99 36.86 -14.86
CA MET A 320 32.55 37.28 -16.19
C MET A 320 32.28 38.79 -16.30
N ASN A 321 32.53 39.56 -15.24
CA ASN A 321 32.26 40.99 -15.13
C ASN A 321 30.82 41.39 -15.53
N VAL A 322 29.83 40.66 -15.01
CA VAL A 322 28.40 40.89 -15.23
C VAL A 322 27.61 40.74 -13.93
N SER A 323 26.38 41.22 -13.87
CA SER A 323 25.55 41.06 -12.66
C SER A 323 25.17 39.59 -12.42
N ARG A 324 24.98 39.23 -11.14
CA ARG A 324 24.39 37.94 -10.72
C ARG A 324 23.10 37.61 -11.49
N GLU A 325 22.26 38.62 -11.70
CA GLU A 325 21.00 38.49 -12.45
C GLU A 325 21.24 38.17 -13.93
N ARG A 326 22.31 38.71 -14.52
CA ARG A 326 22.67 38.39 -15.90
C ARG A 326 23.09 36.93 -16.06
N ILE A 327 23.82 36.37 -15.10
CA ILE A 327 24.16 34.93 -15.08
C ILE A 327 22.89 34.09 -14.97
N ARG A 328 21.97 34.44 -14.07
CA ARG A 328 20.68 33.74 -13.92
C ARG A 328 19.87 33.71 -15.21
N GLN A 329 19.85 34.80 -15.96
CA GLN A 329 19.18 34.85 -17.27
C GLN A 329 19.82 33.93 -18.31
N ILE A 330 21.15 33.81 -18.31
CA ILE A 330 21.88 32.91 -19.21
C ILE A 330 21.58 31.45 -18.85
N GLU A 331 21.64 31.12 -17.55
CA GLU A 331 21.28 29.80 -17.00
C GLU A 331 19.85 29.41 -17.42
N ALA A 332 18.86 30.26 -17.14
CA ALA A 332 17.46 30.00 -17.48
C ALA A 332 17.24 29.82 -18.99
N LYS A 333 17.94 30.60 -19.82
CA LYS A 333 17.87 30.48 -21.28
C LYS A 333 18.46 29.15 -21.77
N ALA A 334 19.60 28.75 -21.23
CA ALA A 334 20.26 27.50 -21.57
C ALA A 334 19.38 26.29 -21.20
N ILE A 335 18.86 26.26 -19.97
CA ILE A 335 17.94 25.20 -19.52
C ILE A 335 16.67 25.15 -20.36
N LYS A 336 16.09 26.31 -20.72
CA LYS A 336 14.91 26.36 -21.60
C LYS A 336 15.18 25.77 -22.99
N LYS A 337 16.38 25.96 -23.54
CA LYS A 337 16.77 25.34 -24.82
C LYS A 337 16.86 23.83 -24.69
N LEU A 338 17.59 23.32 -23.69
CA LEU A 338 17.74 21.89 -23.47
C LEU A 338 16.38 21.20 -23.25
N ASN A 339 15.49 21.83 -22.49
CA ASN A 339 14.12 21.35 -22.30
C ASN A 339 13.27 21.42 -23.58
N GLY A 340 13.47 22.43 -24.42
CA GLY A 340 12.72 22.57 -25.68
C GLY A 340 13.02 21.48 -26.70
N ILE A 341 14.21 20.87 -26.62
CA ILE A 341 14.66 19.78 -27.50
C ILE A 341 14.64 18.41 -26.80
N ASN A 342 14.14 18.32 -25.56
CA ASN A 342 14.18 17.12 -24.73
C ASN A 342 15.57 16.44 -24.66
N ALA A 343 16.65 17.23 -24.55
CA ALA A 343 18.00 16.67 -24.42
C ALA A 343 18.15 15.90 -23.10
N ILE A 344 18.63 14.65 -23.18
CA ILE A 344 18.87 13.73 -22.07
C ILE A 344 20.38 13.48 -21.97
N PHE A 345 20.91 13.51 -20.75
CA PHE A 345 22.33 13.24 -20.45
C PHE A 345 22.45 12.11 -19.41
N ASP A 346 23.64 11.53 -19.22
CA ASP A 346 23.84 10.42 -18.27
C ASP A 346 23.36 10.75 -16.85
N GLU A 347 23.52 12.00 -16.42
CA GLU A 347 23.08 12.46 -15.09
C GLU A 347 21.55 12.34 -14.90
N ASP A 348 20.76 12.27 -15.97
CA ASP A 348 19.31 12.12 -15.91
C ASP A 348 18.84 10.74 -15.41
N LYS A 349 19.73 9.74 -15.35
CA LYS A 349 19.42 8.43 -14.74
C LYS A 349 19.03 8.52 -13.27
N TYR A 350 19.46 9.58 -12.58
CA TYR A 350 19.09 9.86 -11.20
C TYR A 350 17.87 10.78 -11.07
N SER A 351 17.29 11.23 -12.20
CA SER A 351 16.23 12.24 -12.19
C SER A 351 14.92 11.74 -11.58
N ASP A 352 14.57 10.46 -11.75
CA ASP A 352 13.36 9.88 -11.14
C ASP A 352 13.46 9.91 -9.61
N ILE A 353 14.58 9.42 -9.07
CA ILE A 353 14.86 9.43 -7.62
C ILE A 353 14.85 10.87 -7.10
N TYR A 354 15.55 11.79 -7.76
CA TYR A 354 15.62 13.19 -7.35
C TYR A 354 14.26 13.90 -7.36
N LYS A 355 13.38 13.57 -8.32
CA LYS A 355 12.05 14.19 -8.44
C LYS A 355 11.08 13.64 -7.39
N ARG A 356 11.11 12.33 -7.13
CA ARG A 356 10.16 11.64 -6.26
C ARG A 356 10.53 11.73 -4.77
N TYR A 357 11.81 11.61 -4.45
CA TYR A 357 12.31 11.51 -3.08
C TYR A 357 12.99 12.78 -2.60
N ASP A 358 12.84 13.09 -1.31
CA ASP A 358 13.52 14.19 -0.63
C ASP A 358 14.96 13.80 -0.28
N ILE A 359 15.82 13.76 -1.31
CA ILE A 359 17.24 13.44 -1.16
C ILE A 359 18.08 14.72 -1.05
N SER A 360 18.76 14.89 0.09
CA SER A 360 19.66 16.02 0.30
C SER A 360 20.93 15.88 -0.55
N LYS A 361 21.68 16.99 -0.72
CA LYS A 361 22.97 16.96 -1.41
C LYS A 361 23.95 15.96 -0.77
N GLU A 362 23.96 15.91 0.55
CA GLU A 362 24.85 15.01 1.31
C GLU A 362 24.45 13.56 1.12
N ASP A 363 23.15 13.26 1.19
CA ASP A 363 22.61 11.91 0.97
C ASP A 363 22.86 11.42 -0.45
N PHE A 364 22.68 12.30 -1.45
CA PHE A 364 22.96 11.98 -2.83
C PHE A 364 24.43 11.62 -3.05
N ILE A 365 25.36 12.38 -2.45
CA ILE A 365 26.79 12.11 -2.55
C ILE A 365 27.14 10.79 -1.87
N ILE A 366 26.57 10.49 -0.70
CA ILE A 366 26.77 9.20 -0.03
C ILE A 366 26.23 8.04 -0.89
N SER A 367 25.07 8.24 -1.51
CA SER A 367 24.38 7.19 -2.27
C SER A 367 25.07 6.87 -3.60
N PHE A 368 25.45 7.90 -4.36
CA PHE A 368 25.87 7.76 -5.76
C PHE A 368 27.28 8.28 -6.05
N ASN A 369 27.95 8.88 -5.07
CA ASN A 369 29.29 9.46 -5.21
C ASN A 369 29.46 10.42 -6.40
N ASN A 370 28.39 11.12 -6.81
CA ASN A 370 28.41 12.01 -7.97
C ASN A 370 27.84 13.40 -7.63
N ARG A 371 28.73 14.31 -7.21
CA ARG A 371 28.37 15.69 -6.85
C ARG A 371 27.86 16.50 -8.05
N ASN A 372 28.44 16.29 -9.23
CA ASN A 372 28.10 17.06 -10.43
C ASN A 372 26.69 16.70 -10.88
N ALA A 373 26.33 15.41 -10.89
CA ALA A 373 24.97 14.97 -11.18
C ALA A 373 23.93 15.64 -10.28
N TYR A 374 24.17 15.73 -8.97
CA TYR A 374 23.26 16.45 -8.07
C TYR A 374 23.05 17.92 -8.49
N HIS A 375 24.14 18.65 -8.76
CA HIS A 375 24.02 20.05 -9.18
C HIS A 375 23.35 20.19 -10.54
N TYR A 376 23.61 19.27 -11.48
CA TYR A 376 22.91 19.20 -12.76
C TYR A 376 21.40 19.03 -12.54
N LEU A 377 20.98 18.07 -11.72
CA LEU A 377 19.55 17.81 -11.43
C LEU A 377 18.89 19.02 -10.78
N VAL A 378 19.59 19.70 -9.86
CA VAL A 378 19.11 20.95 -9.25
C VAL A 378 18.87 22.03 -10.32
N LEU A 379 19.81 22.24 -11.23
CA LEU A 379 19.67 23.26 -12.27
C LEU A 379 18.57 22.89 -13.29
N ARG A 380 18.48 21.59 -13.63
CA ARG A 380 17.59 21.08 -14.67
C ARG A 380 16.13 20.98 -14.21
N TYR A 381 15.91 20.58 -12.96
CA TYR A 381 14.59 20.18 -12.47
C TYR A 381 14.05 21.02 -11.31
N ASN A 382 14.88 21.77 -10.58
CA ASN A 382 14.43 22.56 -9.43
C ASN A 382 13.85 23.95 -9.83
N GLY A 383 13.86 24.28 -11.13
CA GLY A 383 13.70 25.64 -11.65
C GLY A 383 12.30 26.12 -12.06
N ASN A 384 11.21 25.35 -11.91
CA ASN A 384 9.87 25.80 -12.32
C ASN A 384 8.69 25.45 -11.38
N ASP A 385 8.86 24.57 -10.39
CA ASP A 385 7.77 24.11 -9.51
C ASP A 385 8.15 24.23 -8.03
N ASP A 386 8.32 25.46 -7.55
CA ASP A 386 8.56 25.76 -6.12
C ASP A 386 7.37 25.37 -5.21
N LYS A 387 6.24 24.91 -5.79
CA LYS A 387 5.11 24.31 -5.08
C LYS A 387 5.24 22.79 -4.84
N SER A 388 6.26 22.12 -5.39
CA SER A 388 6.42 20.64 -5.33
C SER A 388 7.37 20.15 -4.23
N LYS A 389 8.14 21.02 -3.58
CA LYS A 389 9.01 20.61 -2.45
C LYS A 389 8.22 20.07 -1.26
N THR A 390 6.94 20.44 -1.13
CA THR A 390 6.07 19.96 -0.05
C THR A 390 5.45 18.58 -0.32
N SER A 391 5.74 17.95 -1.47
CA SER A 391 5.15 16.66 -1.89
C SER A 391 6.15 15.55 -2.19
N LYS A 392 7.45 15.76 -1.94
CA LYS A 392 8.45 14.69 -2.10
C LYS A 392 8.36 13.70 -0.94
N ILE A 393 8.59 12.43 -1.26
CA ILE A 393 8.52 11.32 -0.31
C ILE A 393 9.85 11.28 0.49
N PRO A 394 9.84 11.01 1.81
CA PRO A 394 11.07 10.77 2.57
C PRO A 394 11.97 9.71 1.91
N LEU A 395 13.29 9.89 1.95
CA LEU A 395 14.25 9.00 1.28
C LEU A 395 14.12 7.55 1.79
N GLU A 396 13.75 7.35 3.05
CA GLU A 396 13.59 6.04 3.69
C GLU A 396 12.57 5.16 2.97
N GLU A 397 11.53 5.76 2.38
CA GLU A 397 10.48 5.04 1.65
C GLU A 397 10.99 4.39 0.35
N ILE A 398 12.17 4.79 -0.15
CA ILE A 398 12.77 4.19 -1.35
C ILE A 398 13.03 2.69 -1.18
N LEU A 399 13.28 2.24 0.06
CA LEU A 399 13.56 0.85 0.36
C LEU A 399 12.31 -0.02 0.08
N HIS A 400 11.12 0.54 0.33
CA HIS A 400 9.82 -0.13 0.15
C HIS A 400 9.27 -0.02 -1.27
N ASP A 401 9.79 0.88 -2.12
CA ASP A 401 9.24 1.13 -3.45
C ASP A 401 9.68 0.06 -4.47
N LYS A 402 8.74 -0.82 -4.87
CA LYS A 402 9.02 -1.91 -5.82
C LYS A 402 9.34 -1.43 -7.24
N THR A 403 9.10 -0.15 -7.57
CA THR A 403 9.41 0.41 -8.90
C THR A 403 10.88 0.81 -9.05
N ILE A 404 11.62 0.97 -7.94
CA ILE A 404 13.04 1.33 -7.95
C ILE A 404 13.89 0.05 -7.97
N PRO A 405 14.90 -0.06 -8.85
CA PRO A 405 15.78 -1.22 -8.87
C PRO A 405 16.64 -1.36 -7.61
N THR A 406 16.93 -2.60 -7.22
CA THR A 406 17.73 -2.95 -6.04
C THR A 406 19.08 -2.23 -5.94
N PRO A 407 19.87 -2.05 -7.03
CA PRO A 407 21.13 -1.31 -6.93
C PRO A 407 20.97 0.13 -6.42
N TYR A 408 19.93 0.84 -6.87
CA TYR A 408 19.66 2.20 -6.41
C TYR A 408 19.19 2.23 -4.95
N LYS A 409 18.37 1.26 -4.53
CA LYS A 409 17.95 1.11 -3.13
C LYS A 409 19.14 0.88 -2.21
N LYS A 410 20.01 -0.09 -2.53
CA LYS A 410 21.24 -0.40 -1.79
C LYS A 410 22.22 0.78 -1.77
N SER A 411 22.28 1.57 -2.84
CA SER A 411 23.03 2.83 -2.85
C SER A 411 22.48 3.82 -1.84
N CYS A 412 21.16 4.05 -1.83
CA CYS A 412 20.51 4.97 -0.88
C CYS A 412 20.49 4.46 0.56
N GLU A 413 20.54 3.15 0.77
CA GLU A 413 20.59 2.50 2.06
C GLU A 413 21.74 3.03 2.94
N LYS A 414 22.93 3.21 2.37
CA LYS A 414 24.07 3.80 3.09
C LYS A 414 23.81 5.23 3.58
N ALA A 415 23.07 6.01 2.80
CA ALA A 415 22.69 7.38 3.18
C ALA A 415 21.60 7.39 4.25
N ILE A 416 20.71 6.41 4.26
CA ILE A 416 19.67 6.23 5.28
C ILE A 416 20.32 5.80 6.61
N TYR A 417 21.16 4.76 6.58
CA TYR A 417 21.78 4.20 7.79
C TYR A 417 22.99 5.00 8.31
N LYS A 418 23.47 6.03 7.59
CA LYS A 418 24.51 6.96 8.09
C LYS A 418 24.15 7.58 9.44
N ASN A 419 22.84 7.68 9.71
CA ASN A 419 22.29 8.29 10.91
C ASN A 419 22.01 7.27 12.01
N TYR A 420 22.53 6.04 11.93
CA TYR A 420 22.37 5.01 12.96
C TYR A 420 23.64 4.90 13.80
N VAL A 421 23.49 4.44 15.03
CA VAL A 421 24.58 4.15 15.97
C VAL A 421 24.44 2.71 16.46
N GLN A 422 25.56 2.03 16.58
CA GLN A 422 25.60 0.71 17.18
C GLN A 422 25.64 0.88 18.70
N ILE A 423 24.66 0.29 19.40
CA ILE A 423 24.60 0.25 20.86
C ILE A 423 24.57 -1.22 21.27
N ALA A 424 25.65 -1.70 21.91
CA ALA A 424 25.91 -3.13 22.05
C ALA A 424 25.83 -3.85 20.69
N ASN A 425 24.87 -4.76 20.50
CA ASN A 425 24.69 -5.52 19.25
C ASN A 425 23.49 -5.01 18.41
N GLU A 426 22.86 -3.89 18.78
CA GLU A 426 21.71 -3.34 18.06
C GLU A 426 22.10 -2.04 17.32
N TYR A 427 21.68 -1.91 16.05
CA TYR A 427 21.78 -0.67 15.30
C TYR A 427 20.55 0.19 15.54
N VAL A 428 20.72 1.29 16.26
CA VAL A 428 19.64 2.17 16.69
C VAL A 428 19.73 3.48 15.89
N PRO A 429 18.62 3.98 15.31
CA PRO A 429 18.64 5.32 14.71
C PRO A 429 19.17 6.33 15.73
N CYS A 430 20.12 7.17 15.34
CA CYS A 430 20.75 8.19 16.18
C CYS A 430 19.79 9.37 16.38
N THR A 431 18.64 9.09 16.99
CA THR A 431 17.62 10.05 17.37
C THR A 431 17.35 9.91 18.87
N ARG A 432 16.98 11.02 19.51
CA ARG A 432 16.63 11.03 20.94
C ARG A 432 15.55 9.99 21.30
N SER A 433 14.54 9.83 20.44
CA SER A 433 13.43 8.89 20.69
C SER A 433 13.90 7.43 20.57
N SER A 434 14.66 7.10 19.54
CA SER A 434 15.14 5.74 19.30
C SER A 434 16.10 5.27 20.39
N ILE A 435 17.05 6.12 20.81
CA ILE A 435 17.98 5.81 21.91
C ILE A 435 17.21 5.68 23.23
N ALA A 436 16.24 6.56 23.50
CA ALA A 436 15.40 6.45 24.69
C ALA A 436 14.60 5.14 24.71
N ASN A 437 14.01 4.74 23.58
CA ASN A 437 13.28 3.47 23.46
C ASN A 437 14.19 2.27 23.67
N TYR A 438 15.42 2.31 23.14
CA TYR A 438 16.43 1.28 23.40
C TYR A 438 16.73 1.13 24.90
N VAL A 439 16.93 2.24 25.62
CA VAL A 439 17.14 2.23 27.08
C VAL A 439 15.94 1.63 27.81
N LEU A 440 14.72 2.03 27.46
CA LEU A 440 13.51 1.51 28.10
C LEU A 440 13.40 0.00 27.88
N LYS A 441 13.49 -0.46 26.62
CA LYS A 441 13.41 -1.87 26.23
C LYS A 441 14.43 -2.74 26.97
N THR A 442 15.68 -2.29 27.07
CA THR A 442 16.78 -3.12 27.59
C THR A 442 17.00 -2.98 29.10
N ARG A 443 16.65 -1.83 29.71
CA ARG A 443 16.99 -1.52 31.11
C ARG A 443 15.79 -1.21 32.01
N ALA A 444 14.62 -0.90 31.45
CA ALA A 444 13.40 -0.61 32.23
C ALA A 444 12.43 -1.79 32.29
N LEU A 445 12.91 -3.04 32.21
CA LEU A 445 12.08 -4.24 32.42
C LEU A 445 11.47 -4.29 33.84
N ASN A 446 12.17 -3.69 34.80
CA ASN A 446 11.70 -3.45 36.16
C ASN A 446 11.52 -1.95 36.40
N ASP A 447 10.89 -1.64 37.54
CA ASP A 447 10.62 -0.28 37.97
C ASP A 447 11.89 0.57 37.98
N LEU A 448 11.84 1.69 37.26
CA LEU A 448 12.94 2.59 37.07
C LEU A 448 12.46 4.04 37.26
N THR A 449 13.21 4.86 37.98
CA THR A 449 12.89 6.29 38.10
C THR A 449 13.37 7.06 36.87
N PHE A 450 12.81 8.24 36.63
CA PHE A 450 13.28 9.10 35.53
C PHE A 450 14.75 9.52 35.71
N GLU A 451 15.23 9.65 36.95
CA GLU A 451 16.62 9.97 37.25
C GLU A 451 17.56 8.83 36.87
N GLU A 452 17.22 7.59 37.24
CA GLU A 452 17.96 6.38 36.83
C GLU A 452 17.95 6.20 35.31
N PHE A 453 16.80 6.42 34.65
CA PHE A 453 16.70 6.44 33.18
C PHE A 453 17.68 7.43 32.56
N SER A 454 17.67 8.65 33.09
CA SER A 454 18.49 9.74 32.55
C SER A 454 19.97 9.41 32.67
N GLY A 455 20.40 8.85 33.80
CA GLY A 455 21.78 8.39 33.99
C GLY A 455 22.20 7.39 32.91
N ILE A 456 21.45 6.30 32.76
CA ILE A 456 21.74 5.25 31.76
C ILE A 456 21.73 5.82 30.33
N TYR A 457 20.77 6.70 30.02
CA TYR A 457 20.67 7.34 28.72
C TYR A 457 21.89 8.21 28.42
N PHE A 458 22.38 8.99 29.39
CA PHE A 458 23.58 9.81 29.22
C PHE A 458 24.86 8.97 29.14
N ASP A 459 24.95 7.87 29.87
CA ASP A 459 26.07 6.91 29.76
C ASP A 459 26.15 6.35 28.32
N ILE A 460 25.02 5.92 27.76
CA ILE A 460 24.94 5.45 26.36
C ILE A 460 25.32 6.57 25.38
N LEU A 461 24.87 7.81 25.60
CA LEU A 461 25.26 8.95 24.76
C LEU A 461 26.76 9.23 24.84
N GLN A 462 27.39 8.99 25.98
CA GLN A 462 28.83 9.11 26.13
C GLN A 462 29.57 8.04 25.32
N ASP A 463 29.11 6.78 25.39
CA ASP A 463 29.70 5.66 24.64
C ASP A 463 29.67 5.89 23.12
N ILE A 464 28.58 6.46 22.59
CA ILE A 464 28.46 6.78 21.15
C ILE A 464 29.01 8.18 20.78
N ASN A 465 29.68 8.88 21.71
CA ASN A 465 30.25 10.23 21.51
C ASN A 465 29.23 11.31 21.09
N LYS A 466 28.04 11.32 21.71
CA LYS A 466 26.93 12.27 21.45
C LYS A 466 26.46 13.07 22.68
N ASN A 467 27.10 12.93 23.83
CA ASN A 467 26.68 13.56 25.09
C ASN A 467 26.57 15.09 25.02
N ASP A 468 27.41 15.75 24.23
CA ASP A 468 27.43 17.22 24.10
C ASP A 468 26.40 17.77 23.09
N ASP A 469 25.66 16.92 22.38
CA ASP A 469 24.73 17.35 21.35
C ASP A 469 23.35 17.73 21.96
N PRO A 470 22.94 19.01 21.89
CA PRO A 470 21.72 19.49 22.54
C PRO A 470 20.44 18.85 21.99
N ARG A 471 20.47 18.23 20.80
CA ARG A 471 19.31 17.52 20.21
C ARG A 471 18.91 16.30 21.04
N PHE A 472 19.86 15.71 21.76
CA PHE A 472 19.66 14.53 22.59
C PHE A 472 19.28 14.84 24.03
N SER A 473 19.17 16.12 24.41
CA SER A 473 18.78 16.53 25.76
C SER A 473 17.39 16.00 26.15
N VAL A 474 17.32 15.40 27.34
CA VAL A 474 16.11 14.91 28.00
C VAL A 474 15.80 15.77 29.22
N MET A 475 15.09 16.89 29.02
CA MET A 475 14.67 17.73 30.15
C MET A 475 13.58 17.06 30.98
N HIS A 476 13.74 17.08 32.31
CA HIS A 476 12.89 16.35 33.27
C HIS A 476 11.39 16.49 33.00
N ARG A 477 10.80 17.70 33.07
CA ARG A 477 9.33 17.86 32.97
C ARG A 477 8.75 17.60 31.58
N GLY A 478 9.45 18.01 30.52
CA GLY A 478 8.93 17.90 29.15
C GLY A 478 8.99 16.46 28.63
N TYR A 479 10.04 15.73 29.00
CA TYR A 479 10.27 14.36 28.55
C TYR A 479 9.48 13.34 29.38
N GLU A 480 9.34 13.54 30.69
CA GLU A 480 8.45 12.73 31.55
C GLU A 480 7.02 12.66 30.99
N ASN A 481 6.44 13.80 30.59
CA ASN A 481 5.09 13.84 30.03
C ASN A 481 4.99 13.08 28.70
N ARG A 482 6.05 13.10 27.88
CA ARG A 482 6.11 12.33 26.64
C ARG A 482 6.13 10.83 26.93
N PHE A 483 6.89 10.39 27.93
CA PHE A 483 6.88 9.01 28.39
C PHE A 483 5.53 8.61 28.97
N ALA A 484 4.88 9.49 29.75
CA ALA A 484 3.52 9.24 30.24
C ALA A 484 2.52 8.96 29.12
N ALA A 485 2.66 9.64 27.97
CA ALA A 485 1.82 9.42 26.80
C ALA A 485 2.29 8.26 25.88
N SER A 486 3.51 7.74 26.05
CA SER A 486 4.07 6.71 25.15
C SER A 486 3.41 5.36 25.34
N ASN A 487 3.16 4.64 24.24
CA ASN A 487 2.66 3.26 24.25
C ASN A 487 3.71 2.20 24.60
N MET A 488 4.93 2.62 24.97
CA MET A 488 6.03 1.70 25.30
C MET A 488 6.34 1.62 26.79
N VAL A 489 5.59 2.32 27.65
CA VAL A 489 5.81 2.31 29.11
C VAL A 489 4.51 2.33 29.89
N LEU A 490 4.53 1.77 31.10
CA LEU A 490 3.52 1.99 32.13
C LEU A 490 4.14 2.74 33.32
N TRP A 491 3.30 3.56 33.97
CA TRP A 491 3.69 4.36 35.13
C TRP A 491 3.10 3.77 36.40
N LYS A 492 3.89 3.86 37.47
CA LYS A 492 3.51 3.49 38.82
C LYS A 492 3.48 4.68 39.76
N TYR A 493 2.95 4.43 40.95
CA TYR A 493 3.07 5.36 42.06
C TYR A 493 4.55 5.73 42.33
N GLY A 494 4.79 6.99 42.69
CA GLY A 494 6.15 7.50 42.91
C GLY A 494 6.93 7.81 41.64
N LYS A 495 6.28 7.98 40.48
CA LYS A 495 6.92 8.33 39.20
C LYS A 495 7.91 7.27 38.68
N LYS A 496 7.65 6.01 39.00
CA LYS A 496 8.41 4.89 38.45
C LYS A 496 7.83 4.52 37.09
N ILE A 497 8.70 4.18 36.15
CA ILE A 497 8.38 3.75 34.79
C ILE A 497 8.88 2.33 34.58
N ARG A 498 8.13 1.57 33.79
CA ARG A 498 8.49 0.24 33.33
C ARG A 498 8.18 0.11 31.85
N TYR A 499 9.04 -0.58 31.11
CA TYR A 499 8.81 -0.91 29.71
C TYR A 499 7.61 -1.83 29.57
N TYR A 500 6.71 -1.46 28.66
CA TYR A 500 5.51 -2.20 28.34
C TYR A 500 5.05 -1.81 26.93
N ASN A 501 5.25 -2.69 25.96
CA ASN A 501 4.86 -2.45 24.57
C ASN A 501 3.37 -2.72 24.36
N ILE A 502 2.52 -1.70 24.47
CA ILE A 502 1.06 -1.85 24.33
C ILE A 502 0.68 -2.50 22.99
N GLU A 503 1.42 -2.23 21.92
CA GLU A 503 1.10 -2.75 20.58
C GLU A 503 1.34 -4.26 20.44
N SER A 504 2.11 -4.88 21.34
CA SER A 504 2.35 -6.33 21.31
C SER A 504 1.26 -7.16 21.97
N TYR A 505 0.28 -6.52 22.62
CA TYR A 505 -0.83 -7.20 23.29
C TYR A 505 -2.14 -7.12 22.48
N ASP A 506 -2.98 -8.13 22.65
CA ASP A 506 -4.37 -8.15 22.19
C ASP A 506 -5.30 -7.91 23.39
N PHE A 507 -5.94 -6.73 23.46
CA PHE A 507 -6.79 -6.33 24.59
C PHE A 507 -8.26 -6.72 24.46
N VAL A 508 -8.66 -7.51 23.45
CA VAL A 508 -10.07 -7.92 23.29
C VAL A 508 -10.58 -8.61 24.56
N GLU A 509 -9.85 -9.60 25.07
CA GLU A 509 -10.22 -10.33 26.29
C GLU A 509 -10.24 -9.43 27.53
N LEU A 510 -9.28 -8.49 27.64
CA LEU A 510 -9.26 -7.51 28.71
C LEU A 510 -10.55 -6.69 28.71
N PHE A 511 -10.98 -6.15 27.56
CA PHE A 511 -12.18 -5.33 27.49
C PHE A 511 -13.47 -6.12 27.69
N GLU A 512 -13.57 -7.32 27.09
CA GLU A 512 -14.71 -8.22 27.27
C GLU A 512 -14.88 -8.62 28.74
N THR A 513 -13.78 -8.91 29.43
CA THR A 513 -13.80 -9.34 30.83
C THR A 513 -14.06 -8.19 31.79
N LEU A 514 -13.43 -7.03 31.58
CA LEU A 514 -13.65 -5.86 32.45
C LEU A 514 -15.04 -5.24 32.24
N ASN A 515 -15.58 -5.32 31.02
CA ASN A 515 -16.89 -4.82 30.61
C ASN A 515 -17.21 -3.40 31.15
N LEU A 516 -16.25 -2.48 31.02
CA LEU A 516 -16.26 -1.19 31.72
C LEU A 516 -17.50 -0.32 31.43
N ASN A 517 -18.13 -0.47 30.26
CA ASN A 517 -19.31 0.29 29.84
C ASN A 517 -20.59 -0.03 30.63
N GLN A 518 -20.59 -1.09 31.45
CA GLN A 518 -21.75 -1.43 32.28
C GLN A 518 -21.92 -0.52 33.50
N TYR A 519 -20.84 0.11 33.96
CA TYR A 519 -20.84 0.95 35.16
C TYR A 519 -21.38 2.34 34.85
N LYS A 520 -22.24 2.88 35.72
CA LYS A 520 -22.86 4.20 35.55
C LYS A 520 -23.03 4.91 36.88
N ASN A 521 -22.71 6.20 36.89
CA ASN A 521 -22.81 7.13 38.02
C ASN A 521 -22.09 6.64 39.29
N ILE A 522 -20.89 6.09 39.13
CA ILE A 522 -20.11 5.47 40.21
C ILE A 522 -18.61 5.77 40.08
N GLU A 523 -17.91 5.90 41.21
CA GLU A 523 -16.45 5.99 41.24
C GLU A 523 -15.83 4.67 41.69
N PHE A 524 -14.82 4.21 40.94
CA PHE A 524 -13.98 3.07 41.31
C PHE A 524 -12.50 3.46 41.26
N SER A 525 -11.72 2.92 42.18
CA SER A 525 -10.30 2.75 41.96
C SER A 525 -10.07 1.51 41.10
N THR A 526 -9.08 1.56 40.22
CA THR A 526 -8.65 0.39 39.43
C THR A 526 -8.17 -0.78 40.27
N LEU A 527 -7.85 -0.56 41.56
CA LEU A 527 -7.59 -1.62 42.53
C LEU A 527 -8.76 -2.61 42.66
N LYS A 528 -10.01 -2.14 42.45
CA LYS A 528 -11.19 -3.01 42.41
C LYS A 528 -11.05 -4.07 41.32
N PHE A 529 -10.76 -3.64 40.09
CA PHE A 529 -10.62 -4.53 38.94
C PHE A 529 -9.37 -5.42 39.05
N PHE A 530 -8.27 -4.87 39.55
CA PHE A 530 -7.05 -5.62 39.81
C PHE A 530 -7.30 -6.80 40.78
N ARG A 531 -8.07 -6.57 41.85
CA ARG A 531 -8.47 -7.61 42.81
C ARG A 531 -9.52 -8.56 42.28
N LEU A 532 -10.43 -8.08 41.43
CA LEU A 532 -11.50 -8.89 40.87
C LEU A 532 -10.98 -9.86 39.79
N TYR A 533 -9.97 -9.44 39.02
CA TYR A 533 -9.44 -10.22 37.89
C TYR A 533 -7.92 -10.47 38.00
N PRO A 534 -7.41 -11.07 39.10
CA PRO A 534 -5.97 -11.21 39.33
C PRO A 534 -5.27 -12.05 38.25
N GLU A 535 -5.95 -13.05 37.68
CA GLU A 535 -5.40 -13.89 36.62
C GLU A 535 -5.30 -13.14 35.29
N LEU A 536 -6.30 -12.31 34.97
CA LEU A 536 -6.25 -11.42 33.82
C LEU A 536 -5.08 -10.44 33.95
N MET A 537 -4.84 -9.88 35.14
CA MET A 537 -3.71 -8.98 35.37
C MET A 537 -2.37 -9.67 35.08
N LYS A 538 -2.20 -10.94 35.47
CA LYS A 538 -0.98 -11.71 35.16
C LYS A 538 -0.79 -11.95 33.66
N VAL A 539 -1.86 -12.32 32.94
CA VAL A 539 -1.81 -12.57 31.48
C VAL A 539 -1.31 -11.34 30.72
N TYR A 540 -1.69 -10.15 31.19
CA TYR A 540 -1.27 -8.88 30.60
C TYR A 540 -0.04 -8.26 31.29
N ASP A 541 0.65 -8.98 32.18
CA ASP A 541 1.76 -8.47 33.02
C ASP A 541 1.47 -7.09 33.62
N ILE A 542 0.30 -6.95 34.22
CA ILE A 542 -0.12 -5.77 34.98
C ILE A 542 0.19 -6.03 36.45
N ARG A 543 1.09 -5.23 37.03
CA ARG A 543 1.69 -5.52 38.34
C ARG A 543 1.00 -4.85 39.52
N ASP A 544 0.25 -3.79 39.28
CA ASP A 544 -0.52 -3.07 40.30
C ASP A 544 -1.68 -2.25 39.69
N GLU A 545 -2.49 -1.63 40.55
CA GLU A 545 -3.60 -0.78 40.14
C GLU A 545 -3.17 0.45 39.35
N TYR A 546 -1.95 0.95 39.57
CA TYR A 546 -1.44 2.14 38.91
C TYR A 546 -1.10 1.85 37.44
N GLU A 547 -0.50 0.69 37.19
CA GLU A 547 -0.28 0.19 35.83
C GLU A 547 -1.60 -0.03 35.10
N LEU A 548 -2.59 -0.67 35.74
CA LEU A 548 -3.92 -0.86 35.13
C LEU A 548 -4.57 0.48 34.77
N HIS A 549 -4.52 1.47 35.68
CA HIS A 549 -5.06 2.80 35.42
C HIS A 549 -4.37 3.48 34.22
N ASN A 550 -3.04 3.44 34.15
CA ASN A 550 -2.30 4.06 33.06
C ASN A 550 -2.49 3.32 31.73
N LEU A 551 -2.60 2.00 31.75
CA LEU A 551 -2.91 1.20 30.58
C LEU A 551 -4.29 1.59 30.04
N LEU A 552 -5.33 1.47 30.87
CA LEU A 552 -6.71 1.80 30.51
C LEU A 552 -6.82 3.25 30.00
N LYS A 553 -6.10 4.19 30.62
CA LYS A 553 -6.08 5.59 30.15
C LYS A 553 -5.53 5.75 28.72
N LYS A 554 -4.66 4.84 28.26
CA LYS A 554 -4.08 4.87 26.90
C LYS A 554 -4.92 4.12 25.89
N ILE A 555 -5.55 3.00 26.30
CA ILE A 555 -6.27 2.10 25.39
C ILE A 555 -7.78 2.35 25.34
N CYS A 556 -8.38 2.94 26.39
CA CYS A 556 -9.79 3.35 26.38
C CYS A 556 -9.93 4.69 25.64
N THR A 557 -10.28 4.63 24.36
CA THR A 557 -10.56 5.83 23.57
C THR A 557 -11.89 6.47 23.98
N SER A 558 -12.04 7.78 23.78
CA SER A 558 -13.29 8.49 24.08
C SER A 558 -14.46 8.05 23.19
N ASP A 559 -14.17 7.47 22.03
CA ASP A 559 -15.19 7.00 21.08
C ASP A 559 -15.80 5.68 21.55
N ASP A 560 -14.98 4.76 22.08
CA ASP A 560 -15.42 3.46 22.57
C ASP A 560 -15.96 3.49 24.01
N PHE A 561 -15.47 4.44 24.82
CA PHE A 561 -15.77 4.57 26.25
C PHE A 561 -16.12 6.03 26.66
N PRO A 562 -17.20 6.61 26.13
CA PRO A 562 -17.52 8.03 26.33
C PRO A 562 -17.89 8.39 27.78
N ASP A 563 -18.39 7.42 28.55
CA ASP A 563 -18.84 7.62 29.92
C ASP A 563 -17.70 7.45 30.96
N ILE A 564 -16.46 7.20 30.53
CA ILE A 564 -15.34 6.97 31.44
C ILE A 564 -14.47 8.22 31.56
N THR A 565 -14.26 8.69 32.80
CA THR A 565 -13.33 9.77 33.11
C THR A 565 -12.23 9.29 34.06
N PHE A 566 -10.98 9.36 33.61
CA PHE A 566 -9.81 9.06 34.46
C PHE A 566 -9.50 10.25 35.37
N LYS A 567 -9.69 10.07 36.68
CA LYS A 567 -9.41 11.08 37.72
C LYS A 567 -7.96 10.98 38.20
N ARG A 568 -7.66 11.51 39.38
CA ARG A 568 -6.35 11.31 40.02
C ARG A 568 -6.13 9.82 40.23
N MET A 569 -5.04 9.32 39.63
CA MET A 569 -4.61 7.93 39.72
C MET A 569 -4.65 7.41 41.18
N PRO A 570 -5.22 6.22 41.44
CA PRO A 570 -5.71 5.21 40.49
C PRO A 570 -7.23 5.26 40.20
N ASN A 571 -7.90 6.39 40.44
CA ASN A 571 -9.36 6.50 40.41
C ASN A 571 -9.95 6.78 39.01
N MET A 572 -11.12 6.20 38.76
CA MET A 572 -11.94 6.35 37.56
C MET A 572 -13.39 6.68 37.95
N GLU A 573 -14.03 7.51 37.14
CA GLU A 573 -15.44 7.88 37.26
C GLU A 573 -16.19 7.35 36.04
N PHE A 574 -17.34 6.73 36.27
CA PHE A 574 -18.24 6.24 35.24
C PHE A 574 -19.52 7.10 35.27
N GLY A 575 -19.84 7.79 34.17
CA GLY A 575 -20.95 8.74 34.10
C GLY A 575 -20.76 9.95 35.04
N SER A 576 -21.81 10.33 35.77
CA SER A 576 -21.79 11.43 36.74
C SER A 576 -21.89 10.89 38.16
N ALA A 577 -20.77 10.46 38.72
CA ALA A 577 -20.74 9.85 40.05
C ALA A 577 -20.96 10.88 41.17
N ASN A 578 -21.75 10.52 42.17
CA ASN A 578 -21.90 11.28 43.40
C ASN A 578 -21.26 10.49 44.56
N ARG A 579 -20.03 10.84 44.90
CA ARG A 579 -19.25 10.18 45.95
C ARG A 579 -19.94 10.19 47.31
N ASP A 580 -20.54 11.31 47.72
CA ASP A 580 -21.20 11.38 49.02
C ASP A 580 -22.41 10.45 49.06
N ASN A 581 -23.18 10.37 47.97
CA ASN A 581 -24.27 9.42 47.88
C ASN A 581 -23.76 7.96 47.92
N GLN A 582 -22.66 7.67 47.22
CA GLN A 582 -22.01 6.35 47.22
C GLN A 582 -21.53 5.93 48.62
N VAL A 583 -20.92 6.86 49.38
CA VAL A 583 -20.51 6.63 50.78
C VAL A 583 -21.73 6.41 51.66
N LEU A 584 -22.75 7.26 51.55
CA LEU A 584 -23.96 7.18 52.36
C LEU A 584 -24.71 5.87 52.14
N GLU A 585 -24.87 5.44 50.89
CA GLU A 585 -25.54 4.18 50.55
C GLU A 585 -24.84 2.98 51.18
N LEU A 586 -23.50 2.92 51.13
CA LEU A 586 -22.75 1.85 51.78
C LEU A 586 -22.83 1.96 53.32
N LEU A 587 -22.80 3.17 53.86
CA LEU A 587 -22.88 3.40 55.30
C LEU A 587 -24.23 2.95 55.86
N ILE A 588 -25.31 3.25 55.14
CA ILE A 588 -26.66 2.76 55.42
C ILE A 588 -26.71 1.22 55.39
N ALA A 589 -26.01 0.58 54.45
CA ALA A 589 -26.00 -0.87 54.30
C ALA A 589 -25.26 -1.62 55.43
N LEU A 590 -24.29 -0.96 56.08
CA LEU A 590 -23.41 -1.61 57.05
C LEU A 590 -23.60 -1.15 58.50
N ALA A 591 -24.22 0.00 58.74
CA ALA A 591 -24.42 0.53 60.09
C ALA A 591 -25.27 -0.41 60.98
N PRO A 592 -24.93 -0.57 62.28
CA PRO A 592 -23.81 0.06 62.97
C PRO A 592 -22.46 -0.60 62.64
N ILE A 593 -21.43 0.19 62.32
CA ILE A 593 -20.10 -0.29 61.91
C ILE A 593 -18.99 0.61 62.46
N ALA A 594 -17.86 0.03 62.88
CA ALA A 594 -16.71 0.82 63.32
C ALA A 594 -16.12 1.62 62.14
N SER A 595 -15.54 2.79 62.40
CA SER A 595 -15.00 3.64 61.33
C SER A 595 -13.90 2.96 60.50
N ALA A 596 -12.99 2.24 61.15
CA ALA A 596 -11.95 1.47 60.46
C ALA A 596 -12.52 0.31 59.62
N ASP A 597 -13.56 -0.36 60.13
CA ASP A 597 -14.23 -1.45 59.42
C ASP A 597 -14.99 -0.92 58.20
N PHE A 598 -15.67 0.23 58.33
CA PHE A 598 -16.33 0.89 57.21
C PHE A 598 -15.36 1.25 56.09
N ALA A 599 -14.23 1.86 56.44
CA ALA A 599 -13.20 2.21 55.47
C ALA A 599 -12.63 0.97 54.75
N SER A 600 -12.48 -0.13 55.48
CA SER A 600 -12.04 -1.42 54.94
C SER A 600 -13.07 -2.01 53.98
N GLU A 601 -14.36 -1.94 54.31
CA GLU A 601 -15.44 -2.38 53.42
C GLU A 601 -15.60 -1.48 52.19
N TYR A 602 -15.41 -0.16 52.33
CA TYR A 602 -15.40 0.76 51.18
C TYR A 602 -14.23 0.45 50.23
N GLU A 603 -13.05 0.13 50.76
CA GLU A 603 -11.90 -0.29 49.94
C GLU A 603 -12.18 -1.60 49.21
N LYS A 604 -12.82 -2.58 49.85
CA LYS A 604 -13.20 -3.84 49.19
C LYS A 604 -14.24 -3.61 48.09
N GLU A 605 -15.24 -2.77 48.35
CA GLU A 605 -16.33 -2.55 47.40
C GLU A 605 -15.88 -1.70 46.20
N TYR A 606 -15.13 -0.63 46.45
CA TYR A 606 -14.83 0.39 45.44
C TYR A 606 -13.34 0.53 45.10
N GLY A 607 -12.45 -0.19 45.79
CA GLY A 607 -11.00 -0.16 45.57
C GLY A 607 -10.27 1.07 46.13
N VAL A 608 -10.97 2.03 46.72
CA VAL A 608 -10.36 3.25 47.27
C VAL A 608 -9.73 2.93 48.61
N SER A 609 -8.42 3.16 48.76
CA SER A 609 -7.68 2.84 49.99
C SER A 609 -8.38 3.35 51.25
N ALA A 610 -8.49 2.50 52.27
CA ALA A 610 -9.12 2.82 53.56
C ALA A 610 -8.55 4.09 54.20
N ASN A 611 -7.23 4.33 54.06
CA ASN A 611 -6.58 5.56 54.53
C ASN A 611 -7.12 6.80 53.80
N THR A 612 -7.37 6.70 52.50
CA THR A 612 -7.94 7.80 51.70
C THR A 612 -9.39 8.06 52.09
N VAL A 613 -10.17 7.00 52.34
CA VAL A 613 -11.57 7.09 52.77
C VAL A 613 -11.65 7.80 54.12
N LEU A 614 -10.88 7.35 55.12
CA LEU A 614 -10.83 7.97 56.45
C LEU A 614 -10.40 9.43 56.40
N ALA A 615 -9.42 9.77 55.56
CA ALA A 615 -8.88 11.13 55.49
C ALA A 615 -9.78 12.11 54.73
N ASN A 616 -10.49 11.65 53.69
CA ASN A 616 -11.12 12.57 52.72
C ASN A 616 -12.61 12.34 52.48
N TYR A 617 -13.15 11.13 52.68
CA TYR A 617 -14.52 10.79 52.26
C TYR A 617 -15.52 10.91 53.40
N MET A 618 -15.06 10.84 54.66
CA MET A 618 -15.96 10.82 55.82
C MET A 618 -16.38 12.21 56.34
N VAL A 619 -15.82 13.30 55.79
CA VAL A 619 -16.00 14.68 56.27
C VAL A 619 -17.48 15.09 56.39
N ASN A 620 -18.34 14.62 55.48
CA ASN A 620 -19.76 14.98 55.45
C ASN A 620 -20.65 14.05 56.31
N PHE A 621 -20.09 13.08 57.03
CA PHE A 621 -20.84 12.01 57.71
C PHE A 621 -20.67 12.01 59.25
N ASP A 622 -20.09 13.06 59.81
CA ASP A 622 -19.87 13.22 61.26
C ASP A 622 -21.17 13.09 62.07
N MET A 623 -22.32 13.47 61.50
CA MET A 623 -23.64 13.36 62.14
C MET A 623 -24.03 11.92 62.51
N TYR A 624 -23.44 10.92 61.85
CA TYR A 624 -23.66 9.50 62.13
C TYR A 624 -22.56 8.90 63.03
N TYR A 625 -21.51 9.65 63.35
CA TYR A 625 -20.33 9.15 64.05
C TYR A 625 -20.43 9.36 65.57
N TYR A 626 -20.31 8.28 66.34
CA TYR A 626 -20.29 8.35 67.81
C TYR A 626 -19.36 7.29 68.41
N ASN A 627 -18.37 7.71 69.20
CA ASN A 627 -17.41 6.85 69.91
C ASN A 627 -16.76 5.78 69.02
N GLY A 628 -16.26 6.15 67.83
CA GLY A 628 -15.57 5.21 66.93
C GLY A 628 -16.48 4.40 66.02
N VAL A 629 -17.80 4.55 66.14
CA VAL A 629 -18.80 3.76 65.41
C VAL A 629 -19.76 4.68 64.67
N TYR A 630 -20.03 4.37 63.41
CA TYR A 630 -21.12 4.98 62.67
C TYR A 630 -22.42 4.27 63.00
N LYS A 631 -23.42 5.02 63.48
CA LYS A 631 -24.75 4.52 63.83
C LYS A 631 -25.80 5.33 63.09
N ILE A 632 -26.74 4.61 62.49
CA ILE A 632 -27.91 5.19 61.82
C ILE A 632 -29.12 4.55 62.48
N ASP A 633 -30.02 5.38 63.00
CA ASP A 633 -31.26 4.90 63.59
C ASP A 633 -32.22 4.48 62.49
N PHE A 634 -32.53 3.19 62.46
CA PHE A 634 -33.45 2.61 61.48
C PHE A 634 -34.79 2.28 62.12
N PRO A 635 -35.92 2.58 61.46
CA PRO A 635 -37.23 2.15 61.94
C PRO A 635 -37.34 0.62 61.84
N ALA A 636 -37.96 0.02 62.86
CA ALA A 636 -38.14 -1.43 62.92
C ALA A 636 -39.19 -1.90 61.90
N LEU A 637 -38.90 -2.98 61.17
CA LEU A 637 -39.82 -3.57 60.21
C LEU A 637 -41.02 -4.22 60.94
N PRO A 638 -42.27 -3.78 60.69
CA PRO A 638 -43.45 -4.40 61.28
C PRO A 638 -43.58 -5.88 60.89
N ASN A 639 -43.97 -6.74 61.83
CA ASN A 639 -44.06 -8.20 61.62
C ASN A 639 -44.90 -8.58 60.39
N ILE A 640 -46.00 -7.87 60.13
CA ILE A 640 -46.88 -8.13 58.97
C ILE A 640 -46.13 -7.95 57.64
N ILE A 641 -45.28 -6.93 57.56
CA ILE A 641 -44.47 -6.66 56.37
C ILE A 641 -43.33 -7.67 56.29
N ALA A 642 -42.68 -7.97 57.42
CA ALA A 642 -41.60 -8.94 57.53
C ALA A 642 -42.02 -10.35 57.06
N ASP A 643 -43.14 -10.86 57.54
CA ASP A 643 -43.66 -12.19 57.17
C ASP A 643 -43.97 -12.28 55.67
N LYS A 644 -44.59 -11.22 55.12
CA LYS A 644 -44.92 -11.16 53.69
C LYS A 644 -43.68 -10.99 52.82
N LEU A 645 -42.68 -10.20 53.24
CA LEU A 645 -41.41 -10.05 52.53
C LEU A 645 -40.63 -11.37 52.51
N LYS A 646 -40.63 -12.11 53.62
CA LYS A 646 -39.98 -13.43 53.72
C LYS A 646 -40.56 -14.46 52.76
N ILE A 647 -41.86 -14.39 52.47
CA ILE A 647 -42.50 -15.25 51.45
C ILE A 647 -42.05 -14.86 50.03
N LYS A 648 -41.80 -13.57 49.79
CA LYS A 648 -41.41 -13.05 48.47
C LYS A 648 -39.92 -13.22 48.19
N LEU A 649 -39.08 -13.13 49.21
CA LEU A 649 -37.64 -13.38 49.13
C LEU A 649 -37.38 -14.89 49.34
N ASN A 650 -37.76 -15.69 48.35
CA ASN A 650 -37.73 -17.16 48.41
C ASN A 650 -36.44 -17.80 47.88
N GLU A 651 -35.51 -17.01 47.35
CA GLU A 651 -34.20 -17.47 46.89
C GLU A 651 -33.12 -17.25 47.96
N ASP A 652 -31.99 -17.92 47.78
CA ASP A 652 -30.88 -17.85 48.74
C ASP A 652 -29.98 -16.63 48.54
N PHE A 653 -30.18 -15.88 47.46
CA PHE A 653 -29.40 -14.69 47.11
C PHE A 653 -30.30 -13.64 46.48
N PHE A 654 -30.08 -12.38 46.85
CA PHE A 654 -30.69 -11.24 46.19
C PHE A 654 -29.71 -10.06 46.15
N LEU A 655 -29.71 -9.30 45.06
CA LEU A 655 -29.07 -7.98 45.06
C LEU A 655 -29.89 -7.00 45.89
N LEU A 656 -29.25 -6.07 46.61
CA LEU A 656 -30.00 -5.14 47.46
C LEU A 656 -30.99 -4.28 46.66
N ASN A 657 -30.67 -3.94 45.41
CA ASN A 657 -31.59 -3.21 44.54
C ASN A 657 -32.82 -4.06 44.14
N GLU A 658 -32.66 -5.37 43.93
CA GLU A 658 -33.79 -6.26 43.64
C GLU A 658 -34.70 -6.38 44.86
N ILE A 659 -34.14 -6.47 46.07
CA ILE A 659 -34.91 -6.45 47.31
C ILE A 659 -35.69 -5.14 47.45
N ARG A 660 -35.06 -3.99 47.14
CA ARG A 660 -35.71 -2.68 47.14
C ARG A 660 -36.88 -2.65 46.16
N ASP A 661 -36.69 -3.13 44.93
CA ASP A 661 -37.74 -3.17 43.91
C ASP A 661 -38.92 -4.07 44.33
N ILE A 662 -38.63 -5.25 44.90
CA ILE A 662 -39.64 -6.17 45.44
C ILE A 662 -40.43 -5.49 46.57
N TYR A 663 -39.73 -4.83 47.50
CA TYR A 663 -40.34 -4.12 48.61
C TYR A 663 -41.24 -2.98 48.13
N GLU A 664 -40.75 -2.12 47.24
CA GLU A 664 -41.52 -0.99 46.71
C GLU A 664 -42.76 -1.46 45.92
N LYS A 665 -42.64 -2.57 45.19
CA LYS A 665 -43.75 -3.15 44.45
C LYS A 665 -44.83 -3.74 45.36
N GLU A 666 -44.44 -4.44 46.42
CA GLU A 666 -45.36 -5.10 47.34
C GLU A 666 -45.93 -4.15 48.40
N PHE A 667 -45.22 -3.05 48.69
CA PHE A 667 -45.55 -2.07 49.73
C PHE A 667 -45.38 -0.61 49.24
N PRO A 668 -46.08 -0.17 48.17
CA PRO A 668 -45.86 1.13 47.54
C PRO A 668 -46.19 2.34 48.42
N GLN A 669 -46.95 2.14 49.50
CA GLN A 669 -47.36 3.17 50.47
C GLN A 669 -46.59 3.07 51.79
N SER A 670 -45.67 2.12 51.92
CA SER A 670 -44.86 1.94 53.14
C SER A 670 -43.60 2.78 53.07
N ASP A 671 -43.15 3.24 54.23
CA ASP A 671 -41.91 4.01 54.34
C ASP A 671 -40.72 3.17 53.84
N LYS A 672 -39.93 3.76 52.94
CA LYS A 672 -38.72 3.13 52.37
C LYS A 672 -37.64 2.91 53.43
N ALA A 673 -37.62 3.72 54.49
CA ALA A 673 -36.65 3.58 55.58
C ALA A 673 -36.82 2.28 56.40
N LEU A 674 -38.00 1.64 56.31
CA LEU A 674 -38.26 0.34 56.96
C LEU A 674 -37.47 -0.80 56.31
N LEU A 675 -37.08 -0.67 55.04
CA LEU A 675 -36.18 -1.62 54.40
C LEU A 675 -34.73 -1.21 54.63
N ASN A 676 -34.14 -1.80 55.66
CA ASN A 676 -32.77 -1.53 56.09
C ASN A 676 -32.04 -2.86 56.42
N PRO A 677 -30.70 -2.85 56.57
CA PRO A 677 -29.94 -4.08 56.80
C PRO A 677 -30.35 -4.85 58.05
N PHE A 678 -30.77 -4.14 59.11
CA PHE A 678 -31.26 -4.78 60.33
C PHE A 678 -32.57 -5.54 60.07
N SER A 679 -33.45 -4.96 59.27
CA SER A 679 -34.72 -5.55 58.86
C SER A 679 -34.55 -6.76 57.94
N LEU A 680 -33.50 -6.78 57.12
CA LEU A 680 -33.14 -7.97 56.32
C LEU A 680 -32.52 -9.08 57.17
N LYS A 681 -31.71 -8.71 58.17
CA LYS A 681 -31.17 -9.66 59.16
C LYS A 681 -32.28 -10.31 59.97
N SER A 682 -33.31 -9.56 60.38
CA SER A 682 -34.42 -10.11 61.18
C SER A 682 -35.30 -11.10 60.42
N ILE A 683 -35.30 -11.08 59.08
CA ILE A 683 -36.06 -12.00 58.24
C ILE A 683 -35.23 -13.18 57.67
N GLY A 684 -33.96 -13.31 58.08
CA GLY A 684 -33.13 -14.48 57.79
C GLY A 684 -32.07 -14.29 56.70
N PHE A 685 -31.57 -13.06 56.50
CA PHE A 685 -30.49 -12.79 55.55
C PHE A 685 -29.22 -12.24 56.22
N LYS A 686 -28.06 -12.65 55.72
CA LYS A 686 -26.79 -11.96 55.90
C LYS A 686 -26.64 -10.90 54.82
N VAL A 687 -26.48 -9.65 55.26
CA VAL A 687 -26.42 -8.47 54.39
C VAL A 687 -24.97 -8.07 54.18
N TYR A 688 -24.58 -7.90 52.92
CA TYR A 688 -23.30 -7.38 52.45
C TYR A 688 -23.50 -6.01 51.78
N SER A 689 -22.41 -5.41 51.29
CA SER A 689 -22.38 -4.09 50.64
C SER A 689 -23.43 -3.92 49.53
N SER A 690 -23.54 -4.90 48.64
CA SER A 690 -24.37 -4.82 47.43
C SER A 690 -25.37 -5.97 47.26
N TYR A 691 -25.34 -6.98 48.13
CA TYR A 691 -26.19 -8.16 48.07
C TYR A 691 -26.52 -8.72 49.46
N ALA A 692 -27.47 -9.64 49.52
CA ALA A 692 -27.81 -10.40 50.71
C ALA A 692 -27.92 -11.90 50.39
N ILE A 693 -27.50 -12.76 51.32
CA ILE A 693 -27.60 -14.22 51.21
C ILE A 693 -28.37 -14.80 52.39
N ALA A 694 -29.00 -15.95 52.22
CA ALA A 694 -29.70 -16.65 53.30
C ALA A 694 -28.74 -16.92 54.48
N ASP A 695 -29.22 -16.68 55.71
CA ASP A 695 -28.43 -16.79 56.94
C ASP A 695 -27.94 -18.21 57.26
N LYS A 696 -28.54 -19.23 56.62
CA LYS A 696 -28.11 -20.64 56.66
C LYS A 696 -26.67 -20.85 56.18
N TYR A 697 -26.16 -19.98 55.31
CA TYR A 697 -24.76 -19.99 54.90
C TYR A 697 -23.91 -19.21 55.91
N SER A 698 -22.78 -19.76 56.34
CA SER A 698 -21.84 -19.10 57.24
C SER A 698 -21.23 -17.83 56.62
N SER A 699 -21.02 -17.82 55.30
CA SER A 699 -20.36 -16.73 54.56
C SER A 699 -20.77 -16.71 53.08
N ALA A 700 -20.49 -15.60 52.39
CA ALA A 700 -20.61 -15.50 50.93
C ALA A 700 -19.74 -16.54 50.20
N THR A 701 -18.54 -16.84 50.73
CA THR A 701 -17.64 -17.87 50.20
C THR A 701 -18.29 -19.25 50.20
N GLU A 702 -18.96 -19.63 51.29
CA GLU A 702 -19.68 -20.92 51.37
C GLU A 702 -20.88 -20.96 50.41
N TYR A 703 -21.61 -19.85 50.30
CA TYR A 703 -22.72 -19.74 49.34
C TYR A 703 -22.23 -19.95 47.89
N PHE A 704 -21.19 -19.22 47.46
CA PHE A 704 -20.67 -19.34 46.10
C PHE A 704 -19.98 -20.67 45.83
N TYR A 705 -19.34 -21.27 46.84
CA TYR A 705 -18.86 -22.66 46.74
C TYR A 705 -20.04 -23.58 46.41
N THR A 706 -21.12 -23.52 47.19
CA THR A 706 -22.31 -24.35 46.98
C THR A 706 -22.94 -24.08 45.62
N LEU A 707 -23.06 -22.82 45.21
CA LEU A 707 -23.63 -22.44 43.91
C LEU A 707 -22.86 -23.05 42.74
N LEU A 708 -21.53 -23.05 42.80
CA LEU A 708 -20.66 -23.52 41.72
C LEU A 708 -20.48 -25.05 41.73
N THR A 709 -20.69 -25.72 42.86
CA THR A 709 -20.44 -27.16 43.04
C THR A 709 -21.69 -28.01 43.27
N LYS A 710 -22.89 -27.43 43.33
CA LYS A 710 -24.13 -28.19 43.57
C LYS A 710 -24.47 -29.15 42.43
N GLU A 711 -24.32 -28.71 41.18
CA GLU A 711 -24.64 -29.50 39.99
C GLU A 711 -23.37 -30.15 39.42
N ASP A 712 -23.49 -31.27 38.70
CA ASP A 712 -22.34 -31.91 38.03
C ASP A 712 -21.78 -31.04 36.90
N VAL A 713 -22.64 -30.26 36.26
CA VAL A 713 -22.30 -29.31 35.22
C VAL A 713 -22.93 -27.97 35.57
N THR A 714 -22.08 -26.95 35.72
CA THR A 714 -22.49 -25.59 36.06
C THR A 714 -22.32 -24.71 34.82
N ASN A 715 -23.41 -24.15 34.32
CA ASN A 715 -23.38 -23.11 33.30
C ASN A 715 -23.39 -21.72 33.95
N VAL A 716 -22.24 -21.06 33.97
CA VAL A 716 -22.09 -19.73 34.58
C VAL A 716 -22.74 -18.65 33.73
N GLU A 717 -23.04 -18.85 32.44
CA GLU A 717 -23.78 -17.87 31.62
C GLU A 717 -25.14 -17.50 32.20
N VAL A 718 -25.81 -18.47 32.84
CA VAL A 718 -27.15 -18.28 33.43
C VAL A 718 -27.09 -17.45 34.72
N ILE A 719 -25.92 -17.38 35.35
CA ILE A 719 -25.71 -16.55 36.54
C ILE A 719 -25.70 -15.08 36.13
N SER A 720 -26.34 -14.21 36.90
CA SER A 720 -26.41 -12.78 36.59
C SER A 720 -25.01 -12.13 36.58
N SER A 721 -24.77 -11.23 35.62
CA SER A 721 -23.46 -10.54 35.50
C SER A 721 -23.08 -9.80 36.79
N LYS A 722 -24.06 -9.17 37.45
CA LYS A 722 -23.85 -8.49 38.74
C LYS A 722 -23.38 -9.42 39.86
N MET A 723 -23.80 -10.68 39.86
CA MET A 723 -23.29 -11.67 40.82
C MET A 723 -21.83 -12.06 40.50
N LYS A 724 -21.48 -12.15 39.22
CA LYS A 724 -20.11 -12.45 38.76
C LYS A 724 -19.10 -11.36 39.13
N GLU A 725 -19.57 -10.14 39.37
CA GLU A 725 -18.74 -9.00 39.77
C GLU A 725 -18.49 -8.93 41.29
N ILE A 726 -19.04 -9.86 42.05
CA ILE A 726 -18.79 -9.97 43.49
C ILE A 726 -17.43 -10.62 43.68
N ILE A 727 -16.52 -9.93 44.39
CA ILE A 727 -15.16 -10.42 44.66
C ILE A 727 -15.17 -11.84 45.24
N ALA A 728 -16.11 -12.13 46.16
CA ALA A 728 -16.24 -13.45 46.75
C ALA A 728 -16.64 -14.54 45.74
N PHE A 729 -17.48 -14.22 44.74
CA PHE A 729 -17.82 -15.15 43.65
C PHE A 729 -16.57 -15.47 42.83
N THR A 730 -15.88 -14.45 42.33
CA THR A 730 -14.74 -14.61 41.43
C THR A 730 -13.55 -15.27 42.11
N THR A 731 -13.29 -14.89 43.37
CA THR A 731 -12.27 -15.55 44.20
C THR A 731 -12.57 -17.03 44.36
N GLN A 732 -13.84 -17.38 44.62
CA GLN A 732 -14.23 -18.77 44.80
C GLN A 732 -14.18 -19.56 43.49
N LEU A 733 -14.59 -18.96 42.37
CA LEU A 733 -14.49 -19.56 41.04
C LEU A 733 -13.03 -19.90 40.69
N TYR A 734 -12.12 -18.93 40.80
CA TYR A 734 -10.70 -19.17 40.50
C TYR A 734 -10.05 -20.18 41.44
N LYS A 735 -10.41 -20.17 42.73
CA LYS A 735 -9.93 -21.18 43.67
C LYS A 735 -10.35 -22.59 43.23
N LEU A 736 -11.63 -22.79 42.88
CA LEU A 736 -12.14 -24.10 42.45
C LEU A 736 -11.49 -24.58 41.15
N LYS A 737 -11.19 -23.67 40.22
CA LYS A 737 -10.45 -23.97 38.99
C LYS A 737 -9.02 -24.44 39.27
N ALA A 738 -8.30 -23.70 40.13
CA ALA A 738 -6.93 -24.03 40.52
C ALA A 738 -6.83 -25.37 41.27
N ASP A 739 -7.82 -25.70 42.10
CA ASP A 739 -7.88 -26.96 42.85
C ASP A 739 -8.37 -28.16 41.99
N TYR A 740 -8.59 -27.94 40.68
CA TYR A 740 -9.28 -28.86 39.76
C TYR A 740 -10.59 -29.42 40.31
N GLU A 741 -11.29 -28.66 41.16
CA GLU A 741 -12.60 -29.05 41.67
C GLU A 741 -13.68 -28.83 40.61
N ILE A 742 -13.48 -27.81 39.77
CA ILE A 742 -14.25 -27.58 38.55
C ILE A 742 -13.29 -27.39 37.38
N ILE A 743 -13.62 -27.94 36.21
CA ILE A 743 -12.83 -27.79 34.99
C ILE A 743 -13.71 -27.16 33.93
N GLU A 744 -13.20 -26.14 33.25
CA GLU A 744 -13.91 -25.52 32.13
C GLU A 744 -13.75 -26.38 30.88
N PHE A 745 -14.84 -26.96 30.37
CA PHE A 745 -14.79 -27.87 29.21
C PHE A 745 -15.36 -27.24 27.93
N SER A 746 -16.08 -26.14 28.07
CA SER A 746 -16.49 -25.23 27.00
C SER A 746 -16.70 -23.83 27.61
N PRO A 747 -16.73 -22.75 26.82
CA PRO A 747 -16.80 -21.40 27.35
C PRO A 747 -17.91 -21.23 28.39
N ASN A 748 -17.55 -20.75 29.60
CA ASN A 748 -18.43 -20.54 30.75
C ASN A 748 -19.16 -21.78 31.31
N LYS A 749 -18.81 -22.99 30.87
CA LYS A 749 -19.40 -24.24 31.36
C LYS A 749 -18.34 -25.08 32.05
N TYR A 750 -18.65 -25.41 33.30
CA TYR A 750 -17.74 -26.09 34.20
C TYR A 750 -18.29 -27.47 34.54
N ILE A 751 -17.43 -28.49 34.49
CA ILE A 751 -17.72 -29.83 34.98
C ILE A 751 -17.11 -29.98 36.36
N HIS A 752 -17.90 -30.46 37.32
CA HIS A 752 -17.42 -30.77 38.66
C HIS A 752 -16.57 -32.04 38.65
N PHE A 753 -15.48 -32.06 39.41
CA PHE A 753 -14.54 -33.18 39.48
C PHE A 753 -15.23 -34.52 39.78
N ARG A 754 -16.21 -34.53 40.70
CA ARG A 754 -16.99 -35.75 41.01
C ARG A 754 -17.54 -36.46 39.77
N LYS A 755 -17.95 -35.71 38.74
CA LYS A 755 -18.48 -36.29 37.50
C LYS A 755 -17.38 -36.97 36.69
N LEU A 756 -16.20 -36.38 36.64
CA LEU A 756 -15.02 -37.00 36.01
C LEU A 756 -14.58 -38.26 36.78
N ASN A 757 -14.67 -38.22 38.11
CA ASN A 757 -14.36 -39.36 38.97
C ASN A 757 -15.33 -40.53 38.76
N ASP A 758 -16.62 -40.28 38.46
CA ASP A 758 -17.58 -41.34 38.07
C ASP A 758 -17.14 -42.08 36.79
N PHE A 759 -16.37 -41.42 35.91
CA PHE A 759 -15.77 -42.02 34.71
C PHE A 759 -14.36 -42.60 34.96
N GLY A 760 -13.92 -42.69 36.22
CA GLY A 760 -12.64 -43.27 36.61
C GLY A 760 -11.43 -42.33 36.49
N ILE A 761 -11.66 -41.03 36.27
CA ILE A 761 -10.59 -40.04 36.17
C ILE A 761 -10.26 -39.50 37.57
N THR A 762 -9.02 -39.65 38.00
CA THR A 762 -8.56 -39.10 39.28
C THR A 762 -7.94 -37.71 39.11
N LYS A 763 -7.78 -36.95 40.20
CA LYS A 763 -7.09 -35.64 40.13
C LYS A 763 -5.62 -35.81 39.74
N GLU A 764 -5.00 -36.91 40.16
CA GLU A 764 -3.64 -37.27 39.77
C GLU A 764 -3.53 -37.47 38.26
N ALA A 765 -4.54 -38.06 37.61
CA ALA A 765 -4.55 -38.19 36.14
C ALA A 765 -4.65 -36.83 35.42
N LEU A 766 -5.36 -35.86 35.99
CA LEU A 766 -5.42 -34.49 35.46
C LEU A 766 -4.09 -33.76 35.61
N GLN A 767 -3.38 -33.96 36.72
CA GLN A 767 -2.04 -33.42 36.95
C GLN A 767 -1.01 -34.08 36.04
N GLN A 768 -1.07 -35.40 35.89
CA GLN A 768 -0.17 -36.19 35.02
C GLN A 768 -0.24 -35.71 33.57
N TYR A 769 -1.42 -35.31 33.08
CA TYR A 769 -1.56 -34.72 31.76
C TYR A 769 -0.62 -33.52 31.54
N GLY A 770 -0.52 -32.62 32.52
CA GLY A 770 0.40 -31.49 32.46
C GLY A 770 1.86 -31.93 32.47
N GLU A 771 2.23 -32.87 33.32
CA GLU A 771 3.59 -33.42 33.37
C GLU A 771 4.00 -34.09 32.06
N ASP A 772 3.09 -34.88 31.46
CA ASP A 772 3.32 -35.56 30.19
C ASP A 772 3.48 -34.56 29.04
N VAL A 773 2.72 -33.46 29.05
CA VAL A 773 2.91 -32.35 28.09
C VAL A 773 4.28 -31.71 28.26
N ILE A 774 4.74 -31.43 29.49
CA ILE A 774 6.08 -30.87 29.72
C ILE A 774 7.17 -31.84 29.24
N ASN A 775 7.03 -33.13 29.56
CA ASN A 775 7.98 -34.16 29.15
C ASN A 775 8.05 -34.31 27.62
N PHE A 776 6.92 -34.14 26.93
CA PHE A 776 6.85 -34.19 25.47
C PHE A 776 7.44 -32.94 24.80
N VAL A 777 7.02 -31.76 25.25
CA VAL A 777 7.41 -30.47 24.65
C VAL A 777 8.87 -30.12 25.02
N GLY A 778 9.22 -30.29 26.29
CA GLY A 778 10.47 -29.85 26.90
C GLY A 778 10.38 -28.44 27.48
N GLU A 779 11.02 -28.24 28.64
CA GLU A 779 11.05 -26.96 29.37
C GLU A 779 11.56 -25.79 28.51
N GLY A 780 10.95 -24.62 28.66
CA GLY A 780 11.29 -23.38 27.95
C GLY A 780 10.84 -23.32 26.49
N LYS A 781 10.09 -24.31 25.99
CA LYS A 781 9.59 -24.28 24.60
C LYS A 781 8.15 -23.80 24.49
N TYR A 782 7.92 -23.02 23.43
CA TYR A 782 6.61 -22.50 23.05
C TYR A 782 5.78 -23.53 22.28
N PHE A 783 4.50 -23.62 22.61
CA PHE A 783 3.52 -24.47 21.95
C PHE A 783 2.10 -23.88 22.02
N THR A 784 1.23 -24.34 21.13
CA THR A 784 -0.23 -24.21 21.27
C THR A 784 -0.81 -25.61 21.38
N LEU A 785 -2.07 -25.76 21.81
CA LEU A 785 -2.70 -27.08 21.81
C LEU A 785 -2.76 -27.67 20.40
N PHE A 786 -2.90 -26.82 19.38
CA PHE A 786 -2.84 -27.21 17.98
C PHE A 786 -1.45 -27.75 17.60
N SER A 787 -0.37 -27.04 17.96
CA SER A 787 0.99 -27.50 17.66
C SER A 787 1.34 -28.79 18.42
N LEU A 788 0.87 -28.92 19.65
CA LEU A 788 1.07 -30.11 20.48
C LEU A 788 0.45 -31.36 19.82
N LYS A 789 -0.80 -31.26 19.36
CA LYS A 789 -1.50 -32.35 18.66
C LYS A 789 -0.87 -32.65 17.29
N SER A 790 -0.48 -31.63 16.54
CA SER A 790 0.14 -31.84 15.22
C SER A 790 1.53 -32.46 15.29
N GLU A 791 2.25 -32.26 16.39
CA GLU A 791 3.52 -32.93 16.70
C GLU A 791 3.33 -34.38 17.22
N GLY A 792 2.09 -34.84 17.39
CA GLY A 792 1.74 -36.23 17.68
C GLY A 792 1.58 -36.57 19.15
N PHE A 793 1.42 -35.59 20.04
CA PHE A 793 1.09 -35.84 21.43
C PHE A 793 -0.30 -36.50 21.56
N SER A 794 -0.38 -37.53 22.39
CA SER A 794 -1.62 -38.23 22.72
C SER A 794 -1.59 -38.69 24.17
N HIS A 795 -2.73 -38.62 24.87
CA HIS A 795 -2.86 -39.01 26.26
C HIS A 795 -4.16 -39.78 26.49
N GLY A 796 -4.24 -40.61 27.54
CA GLY A 796 -5.45 -41.40 27.86
C GLY A 796 -6.71 -40.54 28.11
N LEU A 797 -6.53 -39.27 28.48
CA LEU A 797 -7.64 -38.32 28.62
C LEU A 797 -8.28 -37.91 27.28
N ASP A 798 -7.62 -38.18 26.15
CA ASP A 798 -8.19 -37.92 24.82
C ASP A 798 -9.39 -38.84 24.52
N GLU A 799 -9.47 -40.00 25.18
CA GLU A 799 -10.58 -40.95 25.04
C GLU A 799 -11.92 -40.40 25.57
N LEU A 800 -11.88 -39.34 26.37
CA LEU A 800 -13.07 -38.68 26.92
C LEU A 800 -13.86 -37.90 25.87
N GLY A 801 -13.25 -37.57 24.73
CA GLY A 801 -13.90 -36.87 23.63
C GLY A 801 -14.25 -35.41 23.92
N PHE A 802 -13.57 -34.77 24.87
CA PHE A 802 -13.71 -33.34 25.09
C PHE A 802 -13.09 -32.54 23.94
N GLU A 803 -13.56 -31.30 23.77
CA GLU A 803 -12.95 -30.35 22.84
C GLU A 803 -11.67 -29.75 23.42
N ASP A 804 -10.89 -29.09 22.56
CA ASP A 804 -9.64 -28.41 22.87
C ASP A 804 -9.71 -27.47 24.08
N TRP A 805 -10.89 -26.91 24.35
CA TRP A 805 -11.13 -26.01 25.49
C TRP A 805 -10.85 -26.69 26.83
N PHE A 806 -11.23 -27.96 26.99
CA PHE A 806 -11.01 -28.73 28.21
C PHE A 806 -9.52 -28.90 28.51
N TYR A 807 -8.76 -29.38 27.53
CA TYR A 807 -7.33 -29.62 27.67
C TYR A 807 -6.55 -28.31 27.86
N THR A 808 -6.94 -27.26 27.13
CA THR A 808 -6.38 -25.92 27.33
C THR A 808 -6.60 -25.46 28.77
N SER A 809 -7.81 -25.64 29.32
CA SER A 809 -8.14 -25.27 30.70
C SER A 809 -7.31 -26.04 31.72
N LEU A 810 -7.05 -27.34 31.51
CA LEU A 810 -6.18 -28.12 32.40
C LEU A 810 -4.76 -27.52 32.47
N LEU A 811 -4.20 -27.16 31.33
CA LEU A 811 -2.84 -26.61 31.24
C LEU A 811 -2.75 -25.21 31.83
N VAL A 812 -3.65 -24.29 31.47
CA VAL A 812 -3.56 -22.89 31.92
C VAL A 812 -3.84 -22.69 33.41
N GLU A 813 -4.57 -23.62 34.05
CA GLU A 813 -4.78 -23.57 35.51
C GLU A 813 -3.54 -24.08 36.26
N ASN A 814 -2.65 -24.85 35.63
CA ASN A 814 -1.41 -25.32 36.22
C ASN A 814 -0.26 -24.31 36.10
N LYS A 815 -0.39 -23.21 36.86
CA LYS A 815 0.49 -22.03 36.77
C LYS A 815 1.92 -22.25 37.27
N GLU A 816 2.17 -23.34 37.98
CA GLU A 816 3.54 -23.72 38.38
C GLU A 816 4.35 -24.23 37.18
N TYR A 817 3.65 -24.81 36.21
CA TYR A 817 4.24 -25.55 35.11
C TYR A 817 4.00 -24.92 33.74
N PHE A 818 3.08 -23.96 33.61
CA PHE A 818 2.82 -23.29 32.34
C PHE A 818 2.53 -21.81 32.52
N SER A 819 3.15 -21.00 31.67
CA SER A 819 2.73 -19.62 31.40
C SER A 819 2.06 -19.55 30.03
N TYR A 820 1.19 -18.56 29.80
CA TYR A 820 0.54 -18.37 28.51
C TYR A 820 0.24 -16.90 28.19
N GLN A 821 0.12 -16.60 26.90
CA GLN A 821 -0.36 -15.33 26.37
C GLN A 821 -1.32 -15.60 25.20
N ARG A 822 -2.35 -14.75 25.03
CA ARG A 822 -3.26 -14.82 23.89
C ARG A 822 -2.72 -13.99 22.73
N ILE A 823 -2.53 -14.63 21.57
CA ILE A 823 -1.99 -14.02 20.35
C ILE A 823 -2.78 -14.56 19.15
N GLY A 824 -3.23 -13.65 18.28
CA GLY A 824 -3.85 -14.02 16.99
C GLY A 824 -5.03 -14.98 17.13
N GLY A 825 -5.80 -14.85 18.21
CA GLY A 825 -6.97 -15.68 18.52
C GLY A 825 -6.70 -16.94 19.33
N ASN A 826 -5.45 -17.33 19.59
CA ASN A 826 -5.09 -18.57 20.28
C ASN A 826 -4.19 -18.33 21.51
N LYS A 827 -4.10 -19.32 22.41
CA LYS A 827 -3.20 -19.28 23.57
C LYS A 827 -1.87 -19.91 23.21
N VAL A 828 -0.81 -19.10 23.21
CA VAL A 828 0.58 -19.54 23.14
C VAL A 828 1.04 -19.81 24.55
N MET A 829 1.46 -21.04 24.81
CA MET A 829 1.92 -21.53 26.11
C MET A 829 3.43 -21.78 26.05
N ILE A 830 4.10 -21.64 27.20
CA ILE A 830 5.48 -22.08 27.39
C ILE A 830 5.50 -23.12 28.51
N ALA A 831 6.25 -24.20 28.31
CA ALA A 831 6.44 -25.21 29.35
C ALA A 831 7.42 -24.66 30.40
N GLY A 832 6.91 -24.42 31.62
CA GLY A 832 7.60 -23.81 32.75
C GLY A 832 7.03 -22.44 33.13
N ASN A 833 7.44 -21.94 34.30
CA ASN A 833 7.01 -20.64 34.81
C ASN A 833 7.95 -19.51 34.32
N PHE A 834 7.70 -19.06 33.09
CA PHE A 834 8.45 -17.97 32.44
C PHE A 834 7.55 -16.75 32.21
N GLU A 835 8.13 -15.55 32.17
CA GLU A 835 7.43 -14.40 31.57
C GLU A 835 7.33 -14.64 30.06
N ILE A 836 6.15 -14.43 29.45
CA ILE A 836 5.96 -14.55 28.00
C ILE A 836 5.84 -13.16 27.39
N ARG A 837 6.66 -12.90 26.38
CA ARG A 837 6.50 -11.78 25.45
C ARG A 837 6.37 -12.31 24.03
N PHE A 838 5.49 -11.69 23.24
CA PHE A 838 5.30 -12.12 21.86
C PHE A 838 6.58 -11.94 21.03
N GLU A 839 7.34 -10.89 21.29
CA GLU A 839 8.63 -10.61 20.65
C GLU A 839 9.62 -11.77 20.87
N GLU A 840 9.70 -12.31 22.09
CA GLU A 840 10.59 -13.44 22.41
C GLU A 840 10.13 -14.74 21.75
N PHE A 841 8.82 -14.94 21.62
CA PHE A 841 8.29 -16.07 20.86
C PHE A 841 8.68 -15.97 19.38
N LEU A 842 8.56 -14.80 18.77
CA LEU A 842 9.01 -14.57 17.39
C LEU A 842 10.52 -14.78 17.23
N GLU A 843 11.32 -14.21 18.15
CA GLU A 843 12.76 -14.45 18.22
C GLU A 843 13.06 -15.96 18.25
N SER A 844 12.36 -16.72 19.11
CA SER A 844 12.56 -18.17 19.21
C SER A 844 12.33 -18.95 17.90
N ILE A 845 11.56 -18.40 16.96
CA ILE A 845 11.33 -18.98 15.63
C ILE A 845 12.46 -18.59 14.66
N VAL A 846 12.88 -17.33 14.68
CA VAL A 846 13.94 -16.79 13.80
C VAL A 846 15.30 -17.40 14.18
N PHE A 847 15.63 -17.47 15.47
CA PHE A 847 16.88 -18.06 15.97
C PHE A 847 17.00 -19.57 15.72
N LYS A 848 15.90 -20.25 15.37
CA LYS A 848 15.94 -21.68 14.97
C LYS A 848 16.28 -21.89 13.49
N GLN A 849 16.27 -20.83 12.68
CA GLN A 849 16.62 -20.95 11.26
C GLN A 849 18.13 -21.06 11.09
N GLU A 850 18.58 -21.92 10.17
CA GLU A 850 20.02 -22.11 9.91
C GLU A 850 20.71 -20.81 9.47
N ALA A 851 20.03 -19.99 8.68
CA ALA A 851 20.53 -18.71 8.19
C ALA A 851 20.31 -17.54 9.17
N LEU A 852 19.83 -17.81 10.40
CA LEU A 852 19.40 -16.80 11.39
C LEU A 852 18.50 -15.72 10.79
N SER A 853 17.74 -16.09 9.77
CA SER A 853 16.86 -15.22 9.02
C SER A 853 15.71 -16.00 8.39
N ILE A 854 14.60 -15.31 8.15
CA ILE A 854 13.38 -15.89 7.57
C ILE A 854 12.67 -14.85 6.71
N GLU A 855 12.02 -15.26 5.61
CA GLU A 855 11.12 -14.37 4.89
C GLU A 855 9.90 -14.03 5.76
N VAL A 856 9.44 -12.78 5.75
CA VAL A 856 8.33 -12.36 6.62
C VAL A 856 7.05 -13.17 6.37
N LYS A 857 6.86 -13.61 5.12
CA LYS A 857 5.74 -14.45 4.72
C LYS A 857 5.86 -15.89 5.23
N ASP A 858 7.07 -16.44 5.23
CA ASP A 858 7.34 -17.76 5.81
C ASP A 858 7.10 -17.74 7.32
N LEU A 859 7.45 -16.65 8.01
CA LEU A 859 7.14 -16.49 9.43
C LEU A 859 5.63 -16.44 9.69
N GLU A 860 4.87 -15.69 8.87
CA GLU A 860 3.40 -15.67 8.91
C GLU A 860 2.82 -17.08 8.70
N ASP A 861 3.35 -17.82 7.72
CA ASP A 861 2.94 -19.19 7.41
C ASP A 861 3.27 -20.16 8.55
N ILE A 862 4.43 -20.04 9.21
CA ILE A 862 4.78 -20.84 10.40
C ILE A 862 3.78 -20.55 11.53
N LEU A 863 3.51 -19.28 11.83
CA LEU A 863 2.56 -18.90 12.88
C LEU A 863 1.18 -19.52 12.61
N LYS A 864 0.71 -19.43 11.36
CA LYS A 864 -0.60 -19.93 10.96
C LYS A 864 -0.67 -21.45 10.90
N GLN A 865 0.28 -22.09 10.24
CA GLN A 865 0.22 -23.53 9.95
C GLN A 865 0.70 -24.39 11.13
N LYS A 866 1.71 -23.93 11.88
CA LYS A 866 2.25 -24.70 13.02
C LYS A 866 1.51 -24.38 14.31
N TYR A 867 1.22 -23.11 14.57
CA TYR A 867 0.68 -22.66 15.85
C TYR A 867 -0.80 -22.27 15.80
N ASN A 868 -1.42 -22.21 14.62
CA ASN A 868 -2.79 -21.70 14.40
C ASN A 868 -2.96 -20.22 14.81
N ILE A 869 -1.90 -19.42 14.71
CA ILE A 869 -1.89 -18.01 15.09
C ILE A 869 -2.11 -17.15 13.84
N ASN A 870 -3.14 -16.31 13.84
CA ASN A 870 -3.42 -15.40 12.74
C ASN A 870 -2.97 -13.98 13.08
N VAL A 871 -1.86 -13.53 12.48
CA VAL A 871 -1.34 -12.15 12.59
C VAL A 871 -0.91 -11.71 11.20
N ASN A 872 -1.34 -10.52 10.78
CA ASN A 872 -0.96 -10.01 9.45
C ASN A 872 0.49 -9.50 9.42
N ILE A 873 1.09 -9.49 8.23
CA ILE A 873 2.48 -9.04 7.98
C ILE A 873 2.76 -7.65 8.53
N TRP A 874 1.83 -6.70 8.37
CA TRP A 874 2.05 -5.33 8.87
C TRP A 874 2.26 -5.31 10.38
N LYS A 875 1.40 -6.02 11.13
CA LYS A 875 1.47 -6.11 12.59
C LYS A 875 2.73 -6.86 13.03
N LEU A 876 3.12 -7.93 12.31
CA LEU A 876 4.39 -8.63 12.54
C LEU A 876 5.60 -7.69 12.40
N ILE A 877 5.67 -6.91 11.32
CA ILE A 877 6.78 -5.96 11.09
C ILE A 877 6.84 -4.90 12.21
N GLN A 878 5.70 -4.39 12.68
CA GLN A 878 5.70 -3.44 13.80
C GLN A 878 6.23 -4.08 15.10
N MET A 879 5.84 -5.32 15.38
CA MET A 879 6.33 -6.06 16.54
C MET A 879 7.84 -6.34 16.44
N ILE A 880 8.33 -6.69 15.25
CA ILE A 880 9.76 -6.91 14.98
C ILE A 880 10.57 -5.64 15.20
N LYS A 881 10.08 -4.48 14.74
CA LYS A 881 10.71 -3.17 15.01
C LYS A 881 10.83 -2.85 16.50
N GLY A 882 10.00 -3.46 17.35
CA GLY A 882 10.07 -3.39 18.81
C GLY A 882 11.04 -4.39 19.46
N SER A 883 11.53 -5.38 18.70
CA SER A 883 12.38 -6.48 19.16
C SER A 883 13.88 -6.23 18.86
N SER A 884 14.75 -7.19 19.16
CA SER A 884 16.18 -7.14 18.80
C SER A 884 16.44 -7.47 17.31
N MET A 885 15.46 -8.07 16.64
CA MET A 885 15.53 -8.49 15.25
C MET A 885 15.49 -7.31 14.27
N TYR A 886 16.04 -7.53 13.07
CA TYR A 886 16.07 -6.54 12.00
C TYR A 886 15.23 -7.01 10.81
N TYR A 887 14.32 -6.16 10.34
CA TYR A 887 13.57 -6.40 9.11
C TYR A 887 14.19 -5.62 7.95
N ASP A 888 14.65 -6.33 6.92
CA ASP A 888 15.07 -5.75 5.66
C ASP A 888 13.87 -5.62 4.71
N PRO A 889 13.42 -4.40 4.40
CA PRO A 889 12.33 -4.18 3.45
C PRO A 889 12.70 -4.47 1.99
N ILE A 890 13.98 -4.56 1.63
CA ILE A 890 14.40 -4.85 0.26
C ILE A 890 14.21 -6.34 -0.04
N SER A 891 14.74 -7.21 0.83
CA SER A 891 14.59 -8.67 0.69
C SER A 891 13.31 -9.23 1.32
N GLU A 892 12.54 -8.40 2.04
CA GLU A 892 11.36 -8.81 2.82
C GLU A 892 11.71 -9.91 3.86
N LYS A 893 12.96 -9.91 4.36
CA LYS A 893 13.48 -10.86 5.35
C LYS A 893 13.63 -10.24 6.73
N ILE A 894 13.46 -11.09 7.73
CA ILE A 894 13.70 -10.80 9.13
C ILE A 894 14.97 -11.53 9.51
N PHE A 895 15.93 -10.81 10.07
CA PHE A 895 17.21 -11.31 10.56
C PHE A 895 17.18 -11.29 12.10
N ALA A 896 17.88 -12.24 12.72
CA ALA A 896 17.99 -12.34 14.17
C ALA A 896 18.49 -11.05 14.82
N ASP A 897 19.40 -10.35 14.16
CA ASP A 897 19.90 -9.02 14.49
C ASP A 897 20.44 -8.33 13.23
N TYR A 898 20.87 -7.08 13.36
CA TYR A 898 21.44 -6.33 12.24
C TYR A 898 22.85 -6.83 11.85
N ASP A 899 23.63 -7.36 12.78
CA ASP A 899 24.97 -7.89 12.48
C ASP A 899 24.85 -9.07 11.50
N THR A 900 23.89 -9.97 11.73
CA THR A 900 23.53 -11.07 10.83
C THR A 900 23.14 -10.56 9.44
N TYR A 901 22.35 -9.48 9.37
CA TYR A 901 22.02 -8.84 8.09
C TYR A 901 23.26 -8.33 7.37
N TYR A 902 24.16 -7.64 8.10
CA TYR A 902 25.38 -7.06 7.55
C TYR A 902 26.39 -8.12 7.06
N GLU A 903 26.45 -9.29 7.71
CA GLU A 903 27.30 -10.39 7.25
C GLU A 903 26.78 -11.04 5.95
N VAL A 904 25.47 -10.98 5.71
CA VAL A 904 24.82 -11.62 4.55
C VAL A 904 24.77 -10.70 3.31
N VAL A 905 24.73 -9.38 3.49
CA VAL A 905 24.51 -8.37 2.41
C VAL A 905 25.77 -7.63 2.01
#